data_AF-T0TMF2-F1
#
_entry.id   AF-T0TMF2-F1
#
_cell.length_a   1.000
_cell.length_b   1.000
_cell.length_c   1.000
_cell.angle_alpha   90.00
_cell.angle_beta   90.00
_cell.angle_gamma   90.00
#
_symmetry.space_group_name_H-M   'P 1'
#
loop_
_entity.id
_entity.type
_entity.pdbx_description
1 polymer ?
#
loop_
_entity_poly.entity_id
_entity_poly.type
_entity_poly.pdbx_seq_one_letter_code
_entity_poly.pdbx_strand_id
1 'polypeptide(L)'
;MEETVTYMPLGKIIPIDANGRLIPNVPTPTFNNDANNPTKVSETLVPHIPGYRPVQESVLPENLTDDILIEYAPILEDVTQPTLQTVFFKGAGAATPSVNIQSEFSFTGKYNQAEDTYTWDQDSHTFAKVTVPVIEGYYADKAVAGMQVVTPDKPEATDNVTYKELGRIIPVDTFGNPIADAEPVPFANDPKDATQVIETLAPELAGYQAESALVLPIDLSLDQTLVYEPILEDITQDTKQTVTFQGAGYKDPVINIQDSFSFHGKFNQVEETSTWDQDSFTYDVVDVPVVEGFFADKRQAGGLEVRPDLPEVEDTVTYTELGKIIPVDENGTPIESASTPSYNNDPEDPTMAMETVVPDVFGYISEKAFITPEHPGQDTTVVYAKDEQRALILYMNEMDKSELTRDEVIGSSGEKIDYSTDEQLANLLKRGYELVNDGFAEAFDHTYNGDSDFDQVFEVVLRERLVLVDPDMPAPVAGEVVDANDVNSPVWPNSVESLENHADVTRTIQYVFEEGGLASDDYVEVLNFKRLANVNLVTGAINYEAWSSMQTGFSAVPSPEVVGFTPDRMEIAGMTDVAVETPELLEVVTYLKDAQKATVTYVDGTTRKKLEVVDLLGKSGEVIDYSTIERIKYYSDRGYTLLADGFTNGVIFDGDSHVDQNFMVTLRHGTVQVGPDNIQEAGKPINPADPDGAKWPERENYIKDVTFTVLYESSDGQADLPANNIQTAQWTRSLTIDKVTGEELGSSYWTSNKGQFETVVTPEVEGYSADKDKVEGKTVGQRNLEETVVYIPLTGDINGKPKEDKADDIVVEDVQDLEVLDQVEEASESHDGPTTYGPGDDFEAPVANQAEGTGSKHKMPINLSNEDEVGKGKIEETINIAGFTVSVTGLGLGRNGRKKKIKRSQRSKRKIIKRPESLRHAQTERKSQVAYGTWDFLFISKFMPFDSLLFAPLTHH
;
A
#
# COMPACT_ATOMS: atom_id res chain seq x y z
N MET A 1 151.24 191.15 84.06
CA MET A 1 151.17 190.06 83.07
C MET A 1 149.78 189.47 83.19
N GLU A 2 149.22 188.99 82.08
CA GLU A 2 147.98 188.21 82.12
C GLU A 2 148.34 186.73 82.35
N GLU A 3 147.40 185.97 82.91
CA GLU A 3 147.55 184.56 83.26
C GLU A 3 146.36 183.79 82.66
N THR A 4 146.58 182.55 82.21
CA THR A 4 145.60 181.80 81.41
C THR A 4 145.46 180.37 81.92
N VAL A 5 144.22 179.89 82.02
CA VAL A 5 143.85 178.57 82.57
C VAL A 5 143.08 177.76 81.52
N THR A 6 143.28 176.44 81.51
CA THR A 6 142.62 175.50 80.58
C THR A 6 141.90 174.40 81.35
N TYR A 7 140.72 173.98 80.87
CA TYR A 7 139.91 172.90 81.44
C TYR A 7 139.84 171.70 80.48
N MET A 8 139.61 170.50 81.02
CA MET A 8 139.36 169.26 80.25
C MET A 8 137.96 168.70 80.58
N PRO A 9 137.29 168.01 79.63
CA PRO A 9 136.01 167.35 79.86
C PRO A 9 136.17 166.01 80.61
N LEU A 10 135.08 165.51 81.19
CA LEU A 10 134.98 164.23 81.88
C LEU A 10 134.41 163.11 81.00
N GLY A 11 134.75 161.86 81.33
CA GLY A 11 134.19 160.64 80.74
C GLY A 11 132.71 160.37 81.10
N LYS A 12 132.18 159.26 80.59
CA LYS A 12 130.74 158.89 80.60
C LYS A 12 130.47 157.40 80.82
N ILE A 13 129.21 157.06 81.08
CA ILE A 13 128.68 155.69 81.05
C ILE A 13 128.06 155.39 79.68
N ILE A 14 128.26 154.18 79.15
CA ILE A 14 127.80 153.73 77.82
C ILE A 14 127.12 152.33 77.89
N PRO A 15 125.82 152.20 77.65
CA PRO A 15 125.13 150.90 77.64
C PRO A 15 125.41 150.00 76.42
N ILE A 16 125.48 148.69 76.64
CA ILE A 16 125.71 147.62 75.65
C ILE A 16 124.77 146.41 75.85
N ASP A 17 124.61 145.59 74.80
CA ASP A 17 123.92 144.30 74.86
C ASP A 17 124.86 143.17 75.31
N ALA A 18 124.30 141.97 75.53
CA ALA A 18 125.06 140.75 75.86
C ALA A 18 126.04 140.26 74.78
N ASN A 19 126.17 140.98 73.65
CA ASN A 19 127.15 140.74 72.59
C ASN A 19 128.21 141.86 72.54
N GLY A 20 128.25 142.77 73.51
CA GLY A 20 129.17 143.91 73.58
C GLY A 20 128.84 145.05 72.60
N ARG A 21 127.65 145.07 72.01
CA ARG A 21 127.21 146.09 71.03
C ARG A 21 126.48 147.21 71.74
N LEU A 22 126.71 148.46 71.33
CA LEU A 22 125.98 149.62 71.84
C LEU A 22 124.46 149.42 71.69
N ILE A 23 123.72 149.55 72.78
CA ILE A 23 122.25 149.61 72.68
C ILE A 23 121.88 150.95 72.03
N PRO A 24 121.12 150.99 70.92
CA PRO A 24 120.81 152.25 70.26
C PRO A 24 119.95 153.18 71.13
N ASN A 25 120.21 154.49 71.03
CA ASN A 25 119.34 155.56 71.54
C ASN A 25 119.09 155.61 73.06
N VAL A 26 119.96 155.02 73.89
CA VAL A 26 119.84 155.07 75.37
C VAL A 26 120.82 156.08 76.02
N PRO A 27 120.56 156.57 77.25
CA PRO A 27 121.31 157.71 77.81
C PRO A 27 122.77 157.40 78.14
N THR A 28 123.67 158.35 77.89
CA THR A 28 125.10 158.27 78.21
C THR A 28 125.53 159.41 79.17
N PRO A 29 125.27 159.28 80.49
CA PRO A 29 125.57 160.34 81.46
C PRO A 29 127.09 160.53 81.65
N THR A 30 127.52 161.79 81.70
CA THR A 30 128.87 162.19 82.15
C THR A 30 129.04 162.00 83.66
N PHE A 31 130.25 161.70 84.12
CA PHE A 31 130.58 161.73 85.54
C PHE A 31 130.44 163.14 86.15
N ASN A 32 130.17 163.21 87.46
CA ASN A 32 129.89 164.45 88.18
C ASN A 32 131.15 165.06 88.80
N ASN A 33 131.42 166.36 88.59
CA ASN A 33 132.50 167.08 89.30
C ASN A 33 132.35 167.02 90.83
N ASP A 34 133.48 166.98 91.55
CA ASP A 34 133.54 167.24 92.99
C ASP A 34 133.26 168.74 93.24
N ALA A 35 132.27 169.03 94.09
CA ALA A 35 131.79 170.39 94.33
C ALA A 35 132.79 171.30 95.09
N ASN A 36 133.84 170.74 95.72
CA ASN A 36 134.82 171.49 96.50
C ASN A 36 136.26 171.35 95.99
N ASN A 37 136.55 170.40 95.08
CA ASN A 37 137.87 170.25 94.48
C ASN A 37 137.80 170.05 92.95
N PRO A 38 138.15 171.05 92.12
CA PRO A 38 138.04 170.97 90.66
C PRO A 38 139.08 170.04 89.99
N THR A 39 139.80 169.23 90.77
CA THR A 39 140.69 168.16 90.28
C THR A 39 140.11 166.75 90.52
N LYS A 40 138.83 166.63 90.91
CA LYS A 40 138.16 165.36 91.26
C LYS A 40 136.71 165.27 90.80
N VAL A 41 136.16 164.06 90.86
CA VAL A 41 134.78 163.69 90.50
C VAL A 41 134.11 162.82 91.58
N SER A 42 132.81 162.60 91.44
CA SER A 42 131.96 161.79 92.32
C SER A 42 131.15 160.73 91.57
N GLU A 43 130.59 159.77 92.31
CA GLU A 43 129.92 158.56 91.80
C GLU A 43 128.67 158.89 90.94
N THR A 44 128.34 158.01 89.99
CA THR A 44 127.27 158.23 89.00
C THR A 44 126.48 156.93 88.74
N LEU A 45 125.17 157.02 88.48
CA LEU A 45 124.24 155.89 88.30
C LEU A 45 124.02 155.49 86.84
N VAL A 46 123.67 154.23 86.62
CA VAL A 46 123.37 153.61 85.31
C VAL A 46 121.87 153.71 84.96
N PRO A 47 121.46 153.96 83.70
CA PRO A 47 120.06 154.13 83.31
C PRO A 47 119.26 152.81 83.12
N HIS A 48 117.93 152.93 83.09
CA HIS A 48 116.99 151.84 82.80
C HIS A 48 116.64 151.76 81.30
N ILE A 49 116.45 150.54 80.76
CA ILE A 49 116.08 150.29 79.35
C ILE A 49 114.83 149.39 79.29
N PRO A 50 113.69 149.82 78.68
CA PRO A 50 112.48 148.98 78.57
C PRO A 50 112.69 147.73 77.70
N GLY A 51 111.99 146.64 78.01
CA GLY A 51 112.15 145.34 77.33
C GLY A 51 113.42 144.57 77.71
N TYR A 52 114.33 145.21 78.46
CA TYR A 52 115.61 144.67 78.89
C TYR A 52 115.83 144.89 80.41
N ARG A 53 116.89 144.29 80.99
CA ARG A 53 117.31 144.50 82.42
C ARG A 53 118.83 144.66 82.55
N PRO A 54 119.35 145.64 83.33
CA PRO A 54 120.79 145.89 83.50
C PRO A 54 121.52 144.84 84.34
N VAL A 55 122.85 144.80 84.19
CA VAL A 55 123.79 143.97 84.98
C VAL A 55 124.46 144.74 86.15
N GLN A 56 124.55 146.08 86.12
CA GLN A 56 125.21 146.91 87.14
C GLN A 56 124.50 148.28 87.32
N GLU A 57 124.54 148.86 88.52
CA GLU A 57 123.75 150.06 88.90
C GLU A 57 124.54 151.38 89.12
N SER A 58 125.83 151.35 89.54
CA SER A 58 126.63 152.58 89.78
C SER A 58 128.11 152.46 89.35
N VAL A 59 128.81 153.60 89.24
CA VAL A 59 130.25 153.67 88.93
C VAL A 59 130.94 154.94 89.47
N LEU A 60 132.21 154.79 89.86
CA LEU A 60 133.16 155.87 90.21
C LEU A 60 134.47 155.63 89.42
N PRO A 61 134.95 156.57 88.59
CA PRO A 61 136.10 156.33 87.71
C PRO A 61 137.46 156.58 88.40
N GLU A 62 138.45 155.73 88.12
CA GLU A 62 139.85 155.96 88.52
C GLU A 62 140.57 156.99 87.64
N ASN A 63 140.25 157.03 86.34
CA ASN A 63 140.76 158.01 85.39
C ASN A 63 139.61 158.91 84.89
N LEU A 64 139.78 160.22 84.99
CA LEU A 64 138.67 161.18 84.89
C LEU A 64 138.13 161.37 83.46
N THR A 65 138.89 160.92 82.45
CA THR A 65 138.63 161.11 81.02
C THR A 65 137.98 159.93 80.32
N ASP A 66 137.91 158.76 80.97
CA ASP A 66 137.68 157.49 80.28
C ASP A 66 136.22 157.03 80.44
N ASP A 67 135.61 156.54 79.35
CA ASP A 67 134.23 156.06 79.35
C ASP A 67 134.11 154.59 79.85
N ILE A 68 132.99 154.22 80.48
CA ILE A 68 132.74 152.89 81.09
C ILE A 68 131.47 152.24 80.50
N LEU A 69 131.48 150.91 80.29
CA LEU A 69 130.46 150.12 79.57
C LEU A 69 129.61 149.20 80.50
N ILE A 70 128.29 149.01 80.24
CA ILE A 70 127.33 148.23 81.09
C ILE A 70 126.25 147.44 80.27
N GLU A 71 125.83 146.23 80.68
CA GLU A 71 125.14 145.17 79.87
C GLU A 71 123.63 144.84 80.21
N TYR A 72 122.78 144.29 79.28
CA TYR A 72 121.30 144.03 79.47
C TYR A 72 120.58 142.83 78.67
N ALA A 73 119.38 142.28 79.09
CA ALA A 73 118.61 141.10 78.46
C ALA A 73 117.00 140.94 78.55
N PRO A 74 116.24 140.08 77.74
CA PRO A 74 114.73 140.07 77.42
C PRO A 74 113.72 138.86 77.79
N ILE A 75 112.46 138.68 77.19
CA ILE A 75 111.21 137.91 77.67
C ILE A 75 110.22 137.21 76.58
N LEU A 76 109.33 136.16 76.85
CA LEU A 76 108.48 135.29 75.89
C LEU A 76 107.08 134.62 76.36
N GLU A 77 106.12 134.11 75.47
CA GLU A 77 104.72 133.49 75.73
C GLU A 77 104.10 132.37 74.72
N ASP A 78 102.76 131.97 74.70
CA ASP A 78 102.05 130.74 74.09
C ASP A 78 100.63 130.90 73.33
N VAL A 79 100.19 130.04 72.33
CA VAL A 79 98.89 130.10 71.50
C VAL A 79 98.29 128.79 70.79
N THR A 80 97.03 128.79 70.19
CA THR A 80 96.32 127.64 69.45
C THR A 80 95.23 127.99 68.32
N GLN A 81 94.78 127.07 67.42
CA GLN A 81 93.75 127.27 66.30
C GLN A 81 93.08 125.97 65.64
N PRO A 82 91.79 125.93 65.16
CA PRO A 82 91.07 124.72 64.59
C PRO A 82 90.76 124.63 63.04
N THR A 83 90.18 123.51 62.50
CA THR A 83 89.97 123.18 61.04
C THR A 83 88.68 122.38 60.58
N LEU A 84 88.37 122.28 59.25
CA LEU A 84 87.11 121.73 58.63
C LEU A 84 87.23 121.22 57.13
N GLN A 85 86.40 120.24 56.71
CA GLN A 85 86.09 119.85 55.29
C GLN A 85 84.58 119.63 55.07
N THR A 86 84.04 119.90 53.87
CA THR A 86 82.64 119.56 53.47
C THR A 86 82.49 119.00 52.04
N VAL A 87 81.60 118.02 51.80
CA VAL A 87 81.28 117.44 50.48
C VAL A 87 79.78 117.47 50.18
N PHE A 88 79.39 118.02 49.04
CA PHE A 88 77.99 118.18 48.60
C PHE A 88 77.59 117.22 47.47
N PHE A 89 76.31 116.82 47.44
CA PHE A 89 75.68 116.03 46.36
C PHE A 89 74.49 116.81 45.76
N LYS A 90 74.18 116.57 44.48
CA LYS A 90 73.03 117.17 43.77
C LYS A 90 72.58 116.31 42.58
N GLY A 91 71.34 116.48 42.12
CA GLY A 91 70.87 115.98 40.81
C GLY A 91 69.87 114.82 40.85
N ALA A 92 69.81 114.04 41.92
CA ALA A 92 68.90 112.89 42.04
C ALA A 92 67.55 113.25 42.70
N GLY A 93 67.04 114.46 42.45
CA GLY A 93 65.79 114.96 43.04
C GLY A 93 65.76 114.78 44.57
N ALA A 94 64.67 114.19 45.08
CA ALA A 94 64.47 113.91 46.50
C ALA A 94 65.35 112.76 47.04
N ALA A 95 65.97 111.95 46.18
CA ALA A 95 66.92 110.89 46.55
C ALA A 95 68.38 111.41 46.67
N THR A 96 68.62 112.70 46.43
CA THR A 96 69.95 113.33 46.57
C THR A 96 70.53 113.10 47.99
N PRO A 97 71.74 112.54 48.13
CA PRO A 97 72.34 112.28 49.44
C PRO A 97 72.65 113.54 50.25
N SER A 98 72.60 113.42 51.57
CA SER A 98 72.98 114.49 52.52
C SER A 98 74.45 114.90 52.38
N VAL A 99 74.73 116.18 52.66
CA VAL A 99 76.07 116.74 52.77
C VAL A 99 76.93 115.99 53.82
N ASN A 100 78.21 115.77 53.52
CA ASN A 100 79.18 115.12 54.41
C ASN A 100 80.18 116.15 54.98
N ILE A 101 80.53 116.10 56.27
CA ILE A 101 81.37 117.09 56.96
C ILE A 101 82.37 116.37 57.87
N GLN A 102 83.61 116.86 57.94
CA GLN A 102 84.72 116.38 58.80
C GLN A 102 85.41 117.60 59.44
N SER A 103 85.80 117.57 60.73
CA SER A 103 86.26 118.77 61.47
C SER A 103 87.18 118.48 62.68
N GLU A 104 87.87 117.35 62.68
CA GLU A 104 88.48 116.75 63.89
C GLU A 104 89.91 117.21 64.24
N PHE A 105 90.46 118.24 63.58
CA PHE A 105 91.89 118.62 63.70
C PHE A 105 92.15 120.11 64.09
N SER A 106 93.31 120.40 64.71
CA SER A 106 93.71 121.73 65.21
C SER A 106 95.25 121.89 65.37
N PHE A 107 95.76 123.12 65.31
CA PHE A 107 97.16 123.56 65.41
C PHE A 107 97.50 124.30 66.73
N THR A 108 98.78 124.37 67.12
CA THR A 108 99.32 124.91 68.41
C THR A 108 100.66 125.66 68.23
N GLY A 109 101.05 126.59 69.13
CA GLY A 109 102.25 127.43 68.95
C GLY A 109 102.69 128.38 70.10
N LYS A 110 103.65 129.29 69.82
CA LYS A 110 104.35 130.23 70.76
C LYS A 110 104.36 131.69 70.26
N TYR A 111 104.70 132.66 71.13
CA TYR A 111 104.80 134.11 70.84
C TYR A 111 106.00 134.82 71.52
N ASN A 112 106.61 135.84 70.88
CA ASN A 112 107.77 136.60 71.37
C ASN A 112 107.49 138.12 71.55
N GLN A 113 107.63 138.66 72.77
CA GLN A 113 107.41 140.09 73.05
C GLN A 113 108.51 141.04 72.55
N ALA A 114 109.74 140.57 72.33
CA ALA A 114 110.84 141.41 71.86
C ALA A 114 110.87 141.58 70.33
N GLU A 115 110.19 140.69 69.60
CA GLU A 115 110.24 140.61 68.13
C GLU A 115 108.85 140.66 67.46
N ASP A 116 107.75 140.52 68.21
CA ASP A 116 106.35 140.51 67.72
C ASP A 116 106.08 139.40 66.68
N THR A 117 106.42 138.16 67.06
CA THR A 117 106.39 136.98 66.17
C THR A 117 105.74 135.74 66.80
N TYR A 118 105.12 134.90 65.95
CA TYR A 118 104.52 133.62 66.31
C TYR A 118 105.25 132.44 65.64
N THR A 119 105.20 131.25 66.25
CA THR A 119 105.65 129.97 65.65
C THR A 119 104.67 128.84 65.94
N TRP A 120 104.27 128.08 64.92
CA TRP A 120 103.33 126.94 65.00
C TRP A 120 104.05 125.58 64.96
N ASP A 121 103.42 124.54 65.51
CA ASP A 121 103.98 123.19 65.61
C ASP A 121 103.82 122.34 64.32
N GLN A 122 102.87 122.67 63.44
CA GLN A 122 102.60 121.97 62.17
C GLN A 122 102.01 122.90 61.10
N ASP A 123 102.29 122.60 59.82
CA ASP A 123 101.95 123.49 58.69
C ASP A 123 100.68 123.10 57.91
N SER A 124 100.22 121.83 57.98
CA SER A 124 99.05 121.36 57.22
C SER A 124 98.42 120.05 57.72
N HIS A 125 97.19 119.76 57.29
CA HIS A 125 96.45 118.51 57.53
C HIS A 125 95.65 118.07 56.27
N THR A 126 95.21 116.82 56.18
CA THR A 126 94.44 116.28 55.04
C THR A 126 93.34 115.33 55.49
N PHE A 127 92.11 115.57 55.02
CA PHE A 127 90.90 114.84 55.41
C PHE A 127 90.66 113.55 54.60
N ALA A 128 89.68 112.74 55.03
CA ALA A 128 89.40 111.44 54.46
C ALA A 128 88.53 111.48 53.17
N LYS A 129 88.52 110.36 52.45
CA LYS A 129 87.68 110.15 51.25
C LYS A 129 86.23 109.83 51.60
N VAL A 130 85.32 110.18 50.70
CA VAL A 130 83.88 109.91 50.77
C VAL A 130 83.47 109.13 49.52
N THR A 131 82.85 107.95 49.68
CA THR A 131 82.31 107.17 48.54
C THR A 131 80.97 107.75 48.10
N VAL A 132 80.71 107.78 46.79
CA VAL A 132 79.43 108.20 46.22
C VAL A 132 78.47 107.00 46.15
N PRO A 133 77.24 107.09 46.71
CA PRO A 133 76.29 105.98 46.68
C PRO A 133 75.65 105.81 45.28
N VAL A 134 75.23 104.58 44.96
CA VAL A 134 74.39 104.31 43.79
C VAL A 134 72.95 104.76 44.09
N ILE A 135 72.24 105.28 43.10
CA ILE A 135 70.83 105.67 43.19
C ILE A 135 70.09 105.03 42.01
N GLU A 136 69.02 104.28 42.29
CA GLU A 136 68.25 103.57 41.28
C GLU A 136 67.61 104.54 40.27
N GLY A 137 67.81 104.27 38.98
CA GLY A 137 67.38 105.14 37.88
C GLY A 137 68.28 106.35 37.64
N TYR A 138 69.42 106.48 38.32
CA TYR A 138 70.36 107.60 38.16
C TYR A 138 71.82 107.15 38.09
N TYR A 139 72.66 107.91 37.37
CA TYR A 139 74.11 107.73 37.34
C TYR A 139 74.86 109.02 37.73
N ALA A 140 76.01 108.86 38.39
CA ALA A 140 76.83 109.93 38.96
C ALA A 140 77.94 110.42 38.01
N ASP A 141 78.47 111.63 38.26
CA ASP A 141 79.62 112.20 37.57
C ASP A 141 80.98 111.67 38.07
N LYS A 142 81.05 111.13 39.29
CA LYS A 142 82.20 110.41 39.86
C LYS A 142 81.79 109.46 40.98
N ALA A 143 82.58 108.40 41.20
CA ALA A 143 82.34 107.40 42.25
C ALA A 143 82.93 107.76 43.66
N VAL A 144 83.80 108.77 43.76
CA VAL A 144 84.50 109.16 45.02
C VAL A 144 84.68 110.69 45.09
N ALA A 145 84.65 111.24 46.30
CA ALA A 145 84.78 112.67 46.62
C ALA A 145 85.63 112.93 47.90
N GLY A 146 85.93 114.19 48.21
CA GLY A 146 86.61 114.62 49.45
C GLY A 146 88.14 114.75 49.33
N MET A 147 88.89 114.26 50.32
CA MET A 147 90.37 114.27 50.38
C MET A 147 91.04 115.65 50.26
N GLN A 148 90.47 116.68 50.90
CA GLN A 148 90.97 118.05 50.86
C GLN A 148 92.05 118.34 51.91
N VAL A 149 92.90 119.33 51.63
CA VAL A 149 94.05 119.75 52.46
C VAL A 149 93.78 121.13 53.08
N VAL A 150 94.19 121.33 54.34
CA VAL A 150 94.01 122.58 55.11
C VAL A 150 95.32 123.01 55.80
N THR A 151 95.49 124.31 56.07
CA THR A 151 96.65 124.94 56.73
C THR A 151 96.19 125.86 57.87
N PRO A 152 97.07 126.36 58.78
CA PRO A 152 96.68 127.34 59.79
C PRO A 152 96.06 128.61 59.18
N ASP A 153 96.64 129.11 58.08
CA ASP A 153 96.13 130.25 57.30
C ASP A 153 94.90 129.94 56.42
N LYS A 154 94.58 128.66 56.17
CA LYS A 154 93.38 128.20 55.45
C LYS A 154 92.78 126.94 56.07
N PRO A 155 92.00 127.08 57.16
CA PRO A 155 91.51 125.95 57.94
C PRO A 155 90.33 125.18 57.32
N GLU A 156 89.77 125.58 56.15
CA GLU A 156 88.52 124.99 55.60
C GLU A 156 88.59 124.67 54.08
N ALA A 157 87.95 123.59 53.63
CA ALA A 157 87.90 123.18 52.21
C ALA A 157 86.62 122.40 51.78
N THR A 158 86.31 122.33 50.47
CA THR A 158 85.04 121.70 49.96
C THR A 158 85.14 120.93 48.62
N ASP A 159 84.21 119.98 48.37
CA ASP A 159 84.05 119.22 47.10
C ASP A 159 82.55 118.97 46.74
N ASN A 160 82.24 118.60 45.49
CA ASN A 160 80.88 118.42 44.92
C ASN A 160 80.72 117.15 44.05
N VAL A 161 79.51 116.58 43.97
CA VAL A 161 79.10 115.41 43.16
C VAL A 161 77.73 115.65 42.48
N THR A 162 77.52 115.15 41.27
CA THR A 162 76.28 115.35 40.46
C THR A 162 75.71 114.03 39.93
N TYR A 163 74.37 113.85 39.95
CA TYR A 163 73.65 112.74 39.31
C TYR A 163 72.81 113.17 38.10
N LYS A 164 72.45 112.20 37.24
CA LYS A 164 71.58 112.30 36.05
C LYS A 164 70.67 111.07 35.94
N GLU A 165 69.49 111.18 35.33
CA GLU A 165 68.55 110.05 35.11
C GLU A 165 69.07 109.06 34.04
N LEU A 166 68.62 107.80 34.11
CA LEU A 166 68.88 106.72 33.14
C LEU A 166 67.71 106.53 32.14
N GLY A 167 68.04 106.10 30.93
CA GLY A 167 67.08 105.75 29.88
C GLY A 167 66.33 104.43 30.09
N ARG A 168 65.44 104.09 29.14
CA ARG A 168 64.45 103.00 29.25
C ARG A 168 64.30 102.20 27.94
N ILE A 169 63.90 100.94 28.06
CA ILE A 169 63.52 100.06 26.94
C ILE A 169 62.06 100.34 26.55
N ILE A 170 61.80 100.55 25.26
CA ILE A 170 60.47 100.83 24.69
C ILE A 170 60.04 99.67 23.77
N PRO A 171 59.04 98.84 24.14
CA PRO A 171 58.53 97.79 23.27
C PRO A 171 57.79 98.34 22.03
N VAL A 172 58.15 97.84 20.85
CA VAL A 172 57.56 98.25 19.56
C VAL A 172 57.21 97.05 18.68
N ASP A 173 56.24 97.22 17.78
CA ASP A 173 55.90 96.26 16.74
C ASP A 173 56.97 96.19 15.62
N THR A 174 56.80 95.28 14.66
CA THR A 174 57.66 95.12 13.48
C THR A 174 57.72 96.34 12.55
N PHE A 175 56.86 97.34 12.74
CA PHE A 175 56.84 98.61 12.01
C PHE A 175 57.43 99.77 12.83
N GLY A 176 57.80 99.55 14.09
CA GLY A 176 58.36 100.55 15.00
C GLY A 176 57.34 101.37 15.79
N ASN A 177 56.06 100.98 15.79
CA ASN A 177 55.03 101.62 16.62
C ASN A 177 55.09 101.06 18.06
N PRO A 178 54.91 101.88 19.12
CA PRO A 178 54.78 101.36 20.48
C PRO A 178 53.64 100.35 20.62
N ILE A 179 53.91 99.21 21.24
CA ILE A 179 52.87 98.19 21.49
C ILE A 179 51.92 98.73 22.57
N ALA A 180 50.62 98.58 22.34
CA ALA A 180 49.60 99.02 23.29
C ALA A 180 49.77 98.31 24.65
N ASP A 181 49.57 99.08 25.73
CA ASP A 181 49.66 98.64 27.12
C ASP A 181 51.04 98.07 27.58
N ALA A 182 52.08 98.17 26.75
CA ALA A 182 53.45 97.78 27.11
C ALA A 182 54.20 98.91 27.85
N GLU A 183 54.50 98.75 29.13
CA GLU A 183 55.18 99.78 29.94
C GLU A 183 56.71 99.87 29.66
N PRO A 184 57.28 101.09 29.52
CA PRO A 184 58.73 101.31 29.43
C PRO A 184 59.53 100.84 30.66
N VAL A 185 60.53 99.97 30.43
CA VAL A 185 61.37 99.39 31.50
C VAL A 185 62.69 100.16 31.63
N PRO A 186 63.03 100.76 32.78
CA PRO A 186 64.29 101.49 32.95
C PRO A 186 65.52 100.56 32.95
N PHE A 187 66.66 101.04 32.45
CA PHE A 187 67.92 100.28 32.48
C PHE A 187 68.45 100.12 33.91
N ALA A 188 68.93 98.91 34.24
CA ALA A 188 69.40 98.57 35.57
C ALA A 188 70.81 99.14 35.89
N ASN A 189 70.95 99.81 37.03
CA ASN A 189 72.23 100.28 37.57
C ASN A 189 73.21 99.14 37.92
N ASP A 190 74.52 99.40 37.87
CA ASP A 190 75.50 98.58 38.60
C ASP A 190 75.39 98.92 40.11
N PRO A 191 75.07 97.95 40.99
CA PRO A 191 74.93 98.20 42.43
C PRO A 191 76.25 98.49 43.16
N LYS A 192 77.40 98.50 42.48
CA LYS A 192 78.74 98.76 43.05
C LYS A 192 79.40 100.03 42.51
N ASP A 193 78.97 100.53 41.35
CA ASP A 193 79.53 101.72 40.72
C ASP A 193 78.40 102.65 40.29
N ALA A 194 78.30 103.80 40.96
CA ALA A 194 77.28 104.81 40.70
C ALA A 194 77.39 105.42 39.29
N THR A 195 78.43 105.12 38.51
CA THR A 195 78.64 105.63 37.15
C THR A 195 78.25 104.64 36.03
N GLN A 196 77.80 103.41 36.37
CA GLN A 196 77.59 102.31 35.41
C GLN A 196 76.24 101.58 35.54
N VAL A 197 75.97 100.68 34.58
CA VAL A 197 74.73 99.92 34.36
C VAL A 197 75.04 98.47 33.95
N ILE A 198 74.02 97.62 33.95
CA ILE A 198 74.11 96.19 33.58
C ILE A 198 73.04 95.80 32.53
N GLU A 199 73.15 94.58 31.98
CA GLU A 199 72.15 94.04 31.05
C GLU A 199 70.76 93.99 31.69
N THR A 200 69.74 94.43 30.97
CA THR A 200 68.35 94.49 31.43
C THR A 200 67.50 93.52 30.62
N LEU A 201 66.58 92.79 31.26
CA LEU A 201 65.68 91.84 30.60
C LEU A 201 64.64 92.59 29.75
N ALA A 202 64.30 92.01 28.60
CA ALA A 202 63.14 92.44 27.82
C ALA A 202 61.83 92.14 28.58
N PRO A 203 60.81 93.01 28.52
CA PRO A 203 59.50 92.70 29.08
C PRO A 203 58.79 91.60 28.28
N GLU A 204 58.05 90.73 28.97
CA GLU A 204 57.22 89.70 28.34
C GLU A 204 55.87 90.31 27.92
N LEU A 205 55.40 90.01 26.70
CA LEU A 205 54.14 90.51 26.13
C LEU A 205 53.31 89.33 25.59
N ALA A 206 52.03 89.24 25.96
CA ALA A 206 51.17 88.12 25.59
C ALA A 206 50.83 88.14 24.09
N GLY A 207 50.93 86.98 23.42
CA GLY A 207 50.71 86.85 21.97
C GLY A 207 51.88 87.35 21.09
N TYR A 208 52.97 87.84 21.70
CA TYR A 208 54.13 88.43 21.03
C TYR A 208 55.45 87.78 21.48
N GLN A 209 56.47 87.78 20.62
CA GLN A 209 57.83 87.33 20.92
C GLN A 209 58.85 88.43 20.60
N ALA A 210 59.75 88.73 21.55
CA ALA A 210 60.79 89.74 21.39
C ALA A 210 61.94 89.31 20.44
N GLU A 211 62.55 90.26 19.75
CA GLU A 211 63.76 90.07 18.94
C GLU A 211 64.99 89.69 19.80
N SER A 212 65.07 90.18 21.03
CA SER A 212 66.11 89.83 22.02
C SER A 212 65.53 89.75 23.44
N ALA A 213 66.03 88.80 24.23
CA ALA A 213 65.65 88.63 25.64
C ALA A 213 66.43 89.54 26.62
N LEU A 214 67.58 90.08 26.19
CA LEU A 214 68.45 90.95 26.98
C LEU A 214 68.85 92.19 26.16
N VAL A 215 68.92 93.33 26.83
CA VAL A 215 69.25 94.63 26.22
C VAL A 215 70.28 95.37 27.08
N LEU A 216 71.32 95.89 26.43
CA LEU A 216 72.24 96.88 27.00
C LEU A 216 71.95 98.26 26.38
N PRO A 217 72.02 99.35 27.17
CA PRO A 217 71.87 100.71 26.65
C PRO A 217 73.06 101.11 25.76
N ILE A 218 72.75 101.70 24.61
CA ILE A 218 73.75 102.33 23.72
C ILE A 218 74.23 103.68 24.29
N ASP A 219 73.33 104.43 24.94
CA ASP A 219 73.62 105.64 25.71
C ASP A 219 72.87 105.55 27.05
N LEU A 220 73.54 105.87 28.16
CA LEU A 220 72.94 105.78 29.50
C LEU A 220 71.74 106.73 29.68
N SER A 221 71.65 107.78 28.88
CA SER A 221 70.71 108.90 29.04
C SER A 221 69.60 108.96 27.99
N LEU A 222 69.45 107.93 27.15
CA LEU A 222 68.44 107.85 26.08
C LEU A 222 67.62 106.55 26.16
N ASP A 223 66.36 106.65 25.76
CA ASP A 223 65.48 105.50 25.59
C ASP A 223 65.80 104.73 24.30
N GLN A 224 65.57 103.41 24.31
CA GLN A 224 65.95 102.48 23.23
C GLN A 224 64.80 101.53 22.92
N THR A 225 64.44 101.38 21.64
CA THR A 225 63.34 100.51 21.21
C THR A 225 63.74 99.04 21.10
N LEU A 226 62.79 98.13 21.32
CA LEU A 226 62.93 96.67 21.13
C LEU A 226 61.73 96.11 20.36
N VAL A 227 61.97 95.35 19.29
CA VAL A 227 60.94 94.84 18.36
C VAL A 227 60.32 93.52 18.84
N TYR A 228 59.03 93.32 18.58
CA TYR A 228 58.31 92.05 18.81
C TYR A 228 57.49 91.62 17.60
N GLU A 229 57.34 90.30 17.39
CA GLU A 229 56.53 89.67 16.34
C GLU A 229 55.33 88.89 16.94
N PRO A 230 54.14 88.84 16.29
CA PRO A 230 52.97 88.12 16.78
C PRO A 230 53.03 86.60 16.52
N ILE A 231 52.40 85.81 17.40
CA ILE A 231 52.42 84.34 17.36
C ILE A 231 51.25 83.79 16.50
N LEU A 232 51.58 82.87 15.58
CA LEU A 232 50.64 82.16 14.70
C LEU A 232 50.70 80.65 14.92
N GLU A 233 49.54 79.99 14.98
CA GLU A 233 49.41 78.53 15.19
C GLU A 233 48.78 77.82 13.99
N ASP A 234 49.07 76.53 13.81
CA ASP A 234 48.43 75.65 12.82
C ASP A 234 47.13 75.05 13.35
N ILE A 235 46.07 75.10 12.55
CA ILE A 235 44.75 74.54 12.88
C ILE A 235 44.23 73.59 11.79
N THR A 236 43.40 72.63 12.20
CA THR A 236 42.84 71.57 11.35
C THR A 236 41.39 71.29 11.71
N GLN A 237 40.51 71.12 10.73
CA GLN A 237 39.11 70.76 10.91
C GLN A 237 38.73 69.59 9.99
N ASP A 238 38.62 68.40 10.56
CA ASP A 238 38.18 67.19 9.84
C ASP A 238 36.71 67.32 9.40
N THR A 239 36.34 66.64 8.31
CA THR A 239 34.98 66.68 7.74
C THR A 239 34.43 65.31 7.40
N LYS A 240 33.11 65.17 7.25
CA LYS A 240 32.47 63.93 6.78
C LYS A 240 31.15 64.15 6.01
N GLN A 241 30.91 63.30 5.02
CA GLN A 241 29.58 63.03 4.47
C GLN A 241 29.09 61.65 4.95
N THR A 242 27.82 61.57 5.36
CA THR A 242 27.16 60.31 5.74
C THR A 242 25.94 60.05 4.86
N VAL A 243 25.90 58.93 4.13
CA VAL A 243 24.69 58.45 3.44
C VAL A 243 24.10 57.29 4.24
N THR A 244 22.89 57.50 4.73
CA THR A 244 22.09 56.54 5.49
C THR A 244 21.08 55.83 4.60
N PHE A 245 20.79 54.58 4.92
CA PHE A 245 19.78 53.76 4.24
C PHE A 245 18.77 53.27 5.27
N GLN A 246 17.47 53.34 4.95
CA GLN A 246 16.39 52.92 5.85
C GLN A 246 15.19 52.34 5.08
N GLY A 247 14.42 51.48 5.73
CA GLY A 247 13.10 51.03 5.25
C GLY A 247 13.02 49.56 4.87
N ALA A 248 14.15 48.94 4.52
CA ALA A 248 14.27 47.49 4.30
C ALA A 248 14.69 46.72 5.58
N GLY A 249 14.92 47.43 6.68
CA GLY A 249 15.13 46.88 8.02
C GLY A 249 16.44 46.11 8.12
N TYR A 250 16.38 44.78 8.30
CA TYR A 250 17.60 43.97 8.34
C TYR A 250 18.28 43.84 6.97
N LYS A 251 17.59 44.20 5.87
CA LYS A 251 18.17 44.32 4.53
C LYS A 251 18.71 45.73 4.23
N ASP A 252 18.58 46.70 5.14
CA ASP A 252 19.09 48.07 4.90
C ASP A 252 20.61 48.03 4.64
N PRO A 253 21.09 48.59 3.51
CA PRO A 253 22.51 48.64 3.17
C PRO A 253 23.37 49.32 4.24
N VAL A 254 24.65 48.95 4.27
CA VAL A 254 25.62 49.53 5.20
C VAL A 254 25.77 51.02 4.94
N ILE A 255 25.63 51.82 6.01
CA ILE A 255 25.87 53.26 6.03
C ILE A 255 27.19 53.62 5.33
N ASN A 256 27.14 54.53 4.35
CA ASN A 256 28.32 54.98 3.63
C ASN A 256 28.84 56.26 4.30
N ILE A 257 30.10 56.26 4.70
CA ILE A 257 30.76 57.41 5.32
C ILE A 257 31.97 57.74 4.46
N GLN A 258 32.10 59.02 4.09
CA GLN A 258 33.27 59.58 3.43
C GLN A 258 33.85 60.66 4.34
N ASP A 259 35.04 60.41 4.90
CA ASP A 259 35.71 61.23 5.93
C ASP A 259 37.14 61.64 5.51
N SER A 260 37.47 61.48 4.23
CA SER A 260 38.84 61.61 3.71
C SER A 260 39.32 63.04 3.43
N PHE A 261 38.73 64.05 4.08
CA PHE A 261 39.07 65.47 3.87
C PHE A 261 39.05 66.26 5.19
N SER A 262 40.02 67.16 5.33
CA SER A 262 40.16 68.08 6.46
C SER A 262 40.57 69.45 5.94
N PHE A 263 39.96 70.52 6.45
CA PHE A 263 40.44 71.88 6.23
C PHE A 263 41.70 72.14 7.05
N HIS A 264 42.67 72.83 6.45
CA HIS A 264 43.90 73.30 7.09
C HIS A 264 43.94 74.82 7.10
N GLY A 265 44.61 75.42 8.09
CA GLY A 265 44.63 76.86 8.25
C GLY A 265 45.56 77.36 9.35
N LYS A 266 45.51 78.68 9.59
CA LYS A 266 46.26 79.38 10.63
C LYS A 266 45.34 80.13 11.59
N PHE A 267 45.66 80.07 12.89
CA PHE A 267 45.05 80.90 13.93
C PHE A 267 46.03 81.99 14.39
N ASN A 268 45.52 83.21 14.57
CA ASN A 268 46.30 84.37 15.03
C ASN A 268 45.98 84.68 16.50
N GLN A 269 46.97 84.51 17.40
CA GLN A 269 46.77 84.74 18.84
C GLN A 269 46.44 86.20 19.20
N VAL A 270 46.75 87.18 18.33
CA VAL A 270 46.55 88.62 18.61
C VAL A 270 45.21 89.13 18.07
N GLU A 271 44.72 88.57 16.97
CA GLU A 271 43.44 88.96 16.36
C GLU A 271 42.25 88.05 16.76
N GLU A 272 42.52 86.90 17.38
CA GLU A 272 41.55 85.82 17.63
C GLU A 272 40.87 85.28 16.35
N THR A 273 41.53 85.42 15.20
CA THR A 273 41.03 85.05 13.86
C THR A 273 41.60 83.74 13.35
N SER A 274 40.77 82.98 12.63
CA SER A 274 41.18 81.81 11.84
C SER A 274 41.16 82.15 10.35
N THR A 275 42.17 81.67 9.62
CA THR A 275 42.23 81.70 8.15
C THR A 275 42.39 80.27 7.63
N TRP A 276 41.62 79.88 6.62
CA TRP A 276 41.60 78.53 6.06
C TRP A 276 42.14 78.53 4.63
N ASP A 277 42.79 77.44 4.22
CA ASP A 277 43.36 77.29 2.87
C ASP A 277 42.29 77.09 1.77
N GLN A 278 41.05 76.75 2.16
CA GLN A 278 39.93 76.45 1.26
C GLN A 278 38.58 76.71 1.95
N ASP A 279 37.61 77.29 1.24
CA ASP A 279 36.29 77.68 1.80
C ASP A 279 35.28 76.52 1.90
N SER A 280 35.35 75.55 0.97
CA SER A 280 34.41 74.43 0.88
C SER A 280 34.98 73.22 0.13
N PHE A 281 34.46 72.03 0.40
CA PHE A 281 34.78 70.78 -0.31
C PHE A 281 33.49 70.01 -0.61
N THR A 282 33.45 69.21 -1.68
CA THR A 282 32.27 68.42 -2.08
C THR A 282 32.66 66.96 -2.20
N TYR A 283 31.91 66.09 -1.52
CA TYR A 283 32.13 64.64 -1.56
C TYR A 283 31.53 63.99 -2.82
N ASP A 284 31.95 62.76 -3.11
CA ASP A 284 31.41 62.00 -4.25
C ASP A 284 29.97 61.52 -3.96
N VAL A 285 29.18 61.39 -5.02
CA VAL A 285 27.87 60.73 -4.98
C VAL A 285 28.01 59.22 -4.80
N VAL A 286 27.05 58.63 -4.11
CA VAL A 286 26.95 57.20 -3.84
C VAL A 286 25.80 56.63 -4.69
N ASP A 287 26.09 55.67 -5.56
CA ASP A 287 25.06 54.88 -6.24
C ASP A 287 24.27 54.05 -5.21
N VAL A 288 22.94 54.10 -5.30
CA VAL A 288 22.05 53.38 -4.39
C VAL A 288 21.99 51.90 -4.81
N PRO A 289 22.27 50.94 -3.93
CA PRO A 289 22.24 49.52 -4.28
C PRO A 289 20.79 49.02 -4.41
N VAL A 290 20.57 48.05 -5.30
CA VAL A 290 19.28 47.36 -5.43
C VAL A 290 19.08 46.45 -4.21
N VAL A 291 17.94 46.58 -3.52
CA VAL A 291 17.57 45.75 -2.36
C VAL A 291 16.41 44.84 -2.72
N GLU A 292 16.66 43.52 -2.71
CA GLU A 292 15.69 42.49 -3.11
C GLU A 292 14.35 42.63 -2.34
N GLY A 293 13.26 42.87 -3.07
CA GLY A 293 11.90 43.06 -2.56
C GLY A 293 11.51 44.51 -2.27
N PHE A 294 12.41 45.48 -2.51
CA PHE A 294 12.20 46.90 -2.19
C PHE A 294 12.67 47.82 -3.31
N PHE A 295 12.00 48.96 -3.52
CA PHE A 295 12.48 50.05 -4.37
C PHE A 295 12.88 51.27 -3.54
N ALA A 296 13.89 52.01 -3.98
CA ALA A 296 14.39 53.22 -3.35
C ALA A 296 13.64 54.48 -3.82
N ASP A 297 13.67 55.53 -3.01
CA ASP A 297 13.17 56.87 -3.35
C ASP A 297 14.04 57.61 -4.39
N LYS A 298 15.32 57.21 -4.53
CA LYS A 298 16.29 57.80 -5.47
C LYS A 298 17.38 56.81 -5.86
N ARG A 299 17.97 57.02 -7.04
CA ARG A 299 19.03 56.19 -7.63
C ARG A 299 20.45 56.54 -7.15
N GLN A 300 20.66 57.77 -6.68
CA GLN A 300 21.94 58.27 -6.18
C GLN A 300 21.71 59.17 -4.95
N ALA A 301 22.69 59.21 -4.05
CA ALA A 301 22.63 59.93 -2.78
C ALA A 301 23.98 60.56 -2.42
N GLY A 302 24.00 61.51 -1.48
CA GLY A 302 25.20 62.29 -1.17
C GLY A 302 25.52 63.32 -2.27
N GLY A 303 26.81 63.58 -2.54
CA GLY A 303 27.26 64.69 -3.37
C GLY A 303 27.22 66.04 -2.65
N LEU A 304 27.30 66.03 -1.32
CA LEU A 304 27.09 67.18 -0.45
C LEU A 304 28.37 68.01 -0.21
N GLU A 305 28.17 69.29 0.07
CA GLU A 305 29.22 70.27 0.31
C GLU A 305 29.46 70.48 1.82
N VAL A 306 30.70 70.28 2.28
CA VAL A 306 31.18 70.59 3.64
C VAL A 306 31.99 71.88 3.65
N ARG A 307 32.04 72.54 4.81
CA ARG A 307 32.72 73.82 5.06
C ARG A 307 33.36 73.83 6.45
N PRO A 308 34.29 74.76 6.77
CA PRO A 308 34.83 74.87 8.12
C PRO A 308 33.77 75.15 9.21
N ASP A 309 32.65 75.78 8.85
CA ASP A 309 31.48 76.03 9.71
C ASP A 309 30.36 74.97 9.60
N LEU A 310 30.44 74.08 8.60
CA LEU A 310 29.56 72.93 8.41
C LEU A 310 30.40 71.69 8.02
N PRO A 311 31.17 71.11 8.96
CA PRO A 311 32.09 70.01 8.66
C PRO A 311 31.39 68.64 8.50
N GLU A 312 30.14 68.51 8.92
CA GLU A 312 29.39 67.26 8.88
C GLU A 312 28.08 67.44 8.10
N VAL A 313 27.83 66.57 7.13
CA VAL A 313 26.62 66.57 6.29
C VAL A 313 26.05 65.15 6.12
N GLU A 314 24.72 65.04 6.03
CA GLU A 314 24.02 63.77 5.97
C GLU A 314 22.97 63.74 4.85
N ASP A 315 22.83 62.60 4.19
CA ASP A 315 21.73 62.27 3.28
C ASP A 315 21.10 60.92 3.65
N THR A 316 19.83 60.74 3.30
CA THR A 316 19.06 59.52 3.59
C THR A 316 18.37 58.98 2.33
N VAL A 317 18.47 57.67 2.13
CA VAL A 317 17.75 56.88 1.12
C VAL A 317 16.68 56.06 1.83
N THR A 318 15.47 56.04 1.28
CA THR A 318 14.33 55.32 1.86
C THR A 318 13.83 54.23 0.90
N TYR A 319 13.84 52.98 1.38
CA TYR A 319 13.29 51.82 0.69
C TYR A 319 11.82 51.58 1.05
N THR A 320 11.02 51.18 0.06
CA THR A 320 9.61 50.78 0.20
C THR A 320 9.42 49.39 -0.41
N GLU A 321 8.60 48.51 0.21
CA GLU A 321 8.31 47.18 -0.34
C GLU A 321 7.72 47.26 -1.76
N LEU A 322 8.09 46.30 -2.61
CA LEU A 322 7.48 46.09 -3.91
C LEU A 322 6.07 45.50 -3.78
N GLY A 323 5.15 46.00 -4.61
CA GLY A 323 3.80 45.48 -4.78
C GLY A 323 3.79 44.08 -5.40
N LYS A 324 2.59 43.50 -5.49
CA LYS A 324 2.38 42.09 -5.82
C LYS A 324 1.35 41.91 -6.92
N ILE A 325 1.50 40.84 -7.70
CA ILE A 325 0.46 40.36 -8.59
C ILE A 325 -0.61 39.67 -7.73
N ILE A 326 -1.87 40.06 -7.89
CA ILE A 326 -3.02 39.48 -7.21
C ILE A 326 -3.94 38.80 -8.24
N PRO A 327 -3.89 37.46 -8.36
CA PRO A 327 -4.83 36.71 -9.19
C PRO A 327 -6.28 36.86 -8.70
N VAL A 328 -7.17 37.24 -9.62
CA VAL A 328 -8.61 37.39 -9.37
C VAL A 328 -9.43 36.64 -10.42
N ASP A 329 -10.64 36.22 -10.05
CA ASP A 329 -11.64 35.69 -10.99
C ASP A 329 -12.23 36.79 -11.90
N GLU A 330 -13.09 36.40 -12.83
CA GLU A 330 -13.81 37.30 -13.75
C GLU A 330 -14.66 38.37 -13.03
N ASN A 331 -15.01 38.15 -11.76
CA ASN A 331 -15.78 39.08 -10.91
C ASN A 331 -14.88 40.05 -10.12
N GLY A 332 -13.54 39.87 -10.16
CA GLY A 332 -12.57 40.64 -9.38
C GLY A 332 -12.32 40.10 -7.96
N THR A 333 -12.73 38.87 -7.67
CA THR A 333 -12.55 38.18 -6.39
C THR A 333 -11.18 37.50 -6.33
N PRO A 334 -10.34 37.73 -5.29
CA PRO A 334 -9.05 37.04 -5.16
C PRO A 334 -9.18 35.52 -5.13
N ILE A 335 -8.34 34.83 -5.89
CA ILE A 335 -8.28 33.36 -5.92
C ILE A 335 -7.42 32.88 -4.75
N GLU A 336 -8.03 32.43 -3.64
CA GLU A 336 -7.32 32.15 -2.37
C GLU A 336 -6.18 31.11 -2.45
N SER A 337 -6.21 30.21 -3.43
CA SER A 337 -5.17 29.21 -3.68
C SER A 337 -4.01 29.69 -4.56
N ALA A 338 -4.17 30.83 -5.23
CA ALA A 338 -3.19 31.33 -6.20
C ALA A 338 -1.99 31.99 -5.50
N SER A 339 -0.79 31.81 -6.05
CA SER A 339 0.39 32.50 -5.53
C SER A 339 0.34 34.00 -5.88
N THR A 340 0.80 34.84 -4.95
CA THR A 340 0.84 36.31 -5.11
C THR A 340 2.29 36.81 -5.15
N PRO A 341 3.01 36.61 -6.28
CA PRO A 341 4.41 37.00 -6.37
C PRO A 341 4.55 38.52 -6.26
N SER A 342 5.55 38.95 -5.47
CA SER A 342 6.04 40.33 -5.51
C SER A 342 6.73 40.61 -6.84
N TYR A 343 6.70 41.87 -7.27
CA TYR A 343 7.44 42.29 -8.45
C TYR A 343 8.95 42.05 -8.30
N ASN A 344 9.58 41.74 -9.43
CA ASN A 344 11.02 41.68 -9.57
C ASN A 344 11.62 43.10 -9.51
N ASN A 345 12.69 43.28 -8.74
CA ASN A 345 13.52 44.47 -8.83
C ASN A 345 14.12 44.66 -10.23
N ASP A 346 14.20 45.90 -10.71
CA ASP A 346 15.12 46.22 -11.79
C ASP A 346 16.58 46.17 -11.26
N PRO A 347 17.50 45.44 -11.91
CA PRO A 347 18.89 45.31 -11.45
C PRO A 347 19.80 46.48 -11.86
N GLU A 348 19.34 47.38 -12.74
CA GLU A 348 20.07 48.57 -13.21
C GLU A 348 19.50 49.88 -12.64
N ASP A 349 18.25 49.89 -12.15
CA ASP A 349 17.65 51.02 -11.42
C ASP A 349 16.95 50.61 -10.10
N PRO A 350 17.51 50.96 -8.92
CA PRO A 350 16.93 50.60 -7.62
C PRO A 350 15.58 51.28 -7.34
N THR A 351 15.15 52.27 -8.14
CA THR A 351 13.85 52.94 -8.00
C THR A 351 12.71 52.22 -8.74
N MET A 352 13.04 51.20 -9.54
CA MET A 352 12.11 50.55 -10.47
C MET A 352 11.90 49.06 -10.18
N ALA A 353 10.81 48.55 -10.76
CA ALA A 353 10.52 47.12 -10.87
C ALA A 353 10.43 46.73 -12.35
N MET A 354 10.90 45.53 -12.68
CA MET A 354 10.89 44.99 -14.03
C MET A 354 9.69 44.07 -14.29
N GLU A 355 9.62 43.49 -15.50
CA GLU A 355 8.60 42.50 -15.82
C GLU A 355 8.65 41.29 -14.86
N THR A 356 7.46 40.85 -14.44
CA THR A 356 7.27 39.70 -13.55
C THR A 356 6.28 38.75 -14.19
N VAL A 357 6.61 37.45 -14.14
CA VAL A 357 5.77 36.37 -14.69
C VAL A 357 4.44 36.36 -13.95
N VAL A 358 3.34 36.32 -14.71
CA VAL A 358 2.00 36.08 -14.16
C VAL A 358 1.97 34.63 -13.67
N PRO A 359 1.61 34.35 -12.41
CA PRO A 359 1.72 33.01 -11.86
C PRO A 359 0.72 32.05 -12.52
N ASP A 360 1.15 30.81 -12.76
CA ASP A 360 0.24 29.74 -13.16
C ASP A 360 -0.74 29.44 -12.01
N VAL A 361 -2.04 29.32 -12.32
CA VAL A 361 -3.09 29.04 -11.35
C VAL A 361 -3.85 27.80 -11.81
N PHE A 362 -3.76 26.72 -11.03
CA PHE A 362 -4.32 25.42 -11.42
C PHE A 362 -5.84 25.51 -11.68
N GLY A 363 -6.25 25.16 -12.90
CA GLY A 363 -7.63 25.25 -13.38
C GLY A 363 -8.09 26.64 -13.86
N TYR A 364 -7.18 27.59 -14.06
CA TYR A 364 -7.45 28.97 -14.45
C TYR A 364 -6.41 29.55 -15.43
N ILE A 365 -6.88 30.23 -16.48
CA ILE A 365 -6.04 30.85 -17.52
C ILE A 365 -6.15 32.38 -17.52
N SER A 366 -5.01 33.06 -17.70
CA SER A 366 -4.89 34.51 -17.89
C SER A 366 -4.46 34.82 -19.33
N GLU A 367 -5.05 35.84 -19.94
CA GLU A 367 -4.61 36.36 -21.27
C GLU A 367 -3.19 36.97 -21.24
N LYS A 368 -2.64 37.23 -20.05
CA LYS A 368 -1.33 37.87 -19.84
C LYS A 368 -0.37 36.90 -19.16
N ALA A 369 0.81 36.73 -19.76
CA ALA A 369 1.91 35.93 -19.18
C ALA A 369 2.91 36.76 -18.36
N PHE A 370 2.92 38.09 -18.50
CA PHE A 370 3.83 39.00 -17.79
C PHE A 370 3.10 40.31 -17.43
N ILE A 371 3.51 40.93 -16.31
CA ILE A 371 3.12 42.29 -15.91
C ILE A 371 4.37 43.10 -15.56
N THR A 372 4.41 44.34 -16.01
CA THR A 372 5.31 45.39 -15.51
C THR A 372 4.44 46.43 -14.79
N PRO A 373 4.72 46.80 -13.54
CA PRO A 373 3.91 47.77 -12.81
C PRO A 373 4.15 49.20 -13.29
N GLU A 374 3.08 50.00 -13.40
CA GLU A 374 3.22 51.46 -13.56
C GLU A 374 3.73 52.14 -12.27
N HIS A 375 3.53 51.49 -11.12
CA HIS A 375 3.88 51.97 -9.78
C HIS A 375 4.48 50.81 -8.95
N PRO A 376 5.82 50.75 -8.75
CA PRO A 376 6.49 49.59 -8.14
C PRO A 376 5.97 49.17 -6.76
N GLY A 377 5.46 50.11 -5.95
CA GLY A 377 4.89 49.86 -4.62
C GLY A 377 3.36 49.65 -4.58
N GLN A 378 2.70 49.32 -5.70
CA GLN A 378 1.25 49.05 -5.74
C GLN A 378 0.96 47.63 -6.23
N ASP A 379 0.06 46.94 -5.52
CA ASP A 379 -0.48 45.66 -5.96
C ASP A 379 -1.29 45.82 -7.26
N THR A 380 -1.28 44.81 -8.11
CA THR A 380 -1.99 44.82 -9.40
C THR A 380 -2.80 43.55 -9.58
N THR A 381 -4.09 43.69 -9.87
CA THR A 381 -4.95 42.55 -10.14
C THR A 381 -4.76 42.01 -11.56
N VAL A 382 -4.73 40.69 -11.69
CA VAL A 382 -4.73 39.98 -12.98
C VAL A 382 -5.93 39.06 -13.00
N VAL A 383 -6.79 39.24 -14.01
CA VAL A 383 -8.03 38.46 -14.19
C VAL A 383 -7.70 37.13 -14.85
N TYR A 384 -8.25 36.06 -14.30
CA TYR A 384 -8.21 34.72 -14.88
C TYR A 384 -9.63 34.24 -15.16
N ALA A 385 -9.83 33.62 -16.32
CA ALA A 385 -10.98 32.79 -16.60
C ALA A 385 -10.72 31.37 -16.06
N LYS A 386 -11.77 30.57 -15.88
CA LYS A 386 -11.63 29.12 -15.65
C LYS A 386 -11.16 28.42 -16.92
N ASP A 387 -10.35 27.38 -16.78
CA ASP A 387 -9.97 26.53 -17.92
C ASP A 387 -11.19 25.79 -18.49
N GLU A 388 -11.25 25.64 -19.81
CA GLU A 388 -12.11 24.64 -20.46
C GLU A 388 -11.49 23.25 -20.24
N GLN A 389 -12.35 22.26 -19.98
CA GLN A 389 -11.97 20.94 -19.52
C GLN A 389 -12.80 19.87 -20.23
N ARG A 390 -12.18 18.72 -20.53
CA ARG A 390 -12.80 17.61 -21.26
C ARG A 390 -12.83 16.38 -20.38
N ALA A 391 -14.01 15.77 -20.25
CA ALA A 391 -14.19 14.49 -19.57
C ALA A 391 -14.69 13.43 -20.57
N LEU A 392 -14.14 12.23 -20.44
CA LEU A 392 -14.28 11.14 -21.41
C LEU A 392 -14.79 9.88 -20.69
N ILE A 393 -15.99 9.43 -21.03
CA ILE A 393 -16.60 8.24 -20.46
C ILE A 393 -16.41 7.09 -21.45
N LEU A 394 -15.59 6.11 -21.07
CA LEU A 394 -15.21 4.97 -21.88
C LEU A 394 -15.96 3.71 -21.46
N TYR A 395 -16.75 3.14 -22.37
CA TYR A 395 -17.46 1.88 -22.15
C TYR A 395 -16.59 0.72 -22.65
N MET A 396 -16.06 -0.08 -21.73
CA MET A 396 -14.99 -1.04 -21.99
C MET A 396 -15.43 -2.48 -21.71
N ASN A 397 -14.98 -3.42 -22.56
CA ASN A 397 -15.16 -4.85 -22.34
C ASN A 397 -14.22 -5.35 -21.22
N GLU A 398 -14.75 -6.12 -20.26
CA GLU A 398 -14.01 -6.68 -19.14
C GLU A 398 -12.83 -7.55 -19.60
N MET A 399 -13.03 -8.37 -20.65
CA MET A 399 -12.16 -9.50 -20.99
C MET A 399 -10.93 -9.08 -21.81
N ASP A 400 -11.13 -8.34 -22.90
CA ASP A 400 -10.08 -7.99 -23.86
C ASP A 400 -9.66 -6.51 -23.80
N LYS A 401 -10.37 -5.70 -22.99
CA LYS A 401 -10.23 -4.23 -22.91
C LYS A 401 -10.45 -3.53 -24.25
N SER A 402 -11.30 -4.08 -25.11
CA SER A 402 -11.84 -3.36 -26.26
C SER A 402 -12.82 -2.27 -25.83
N GLU A 403 -12.84 -1.18 -26.60
CA GLU A 403 -13.84 -0.11 -26.46
C GLU A 403 -15.14 -0.52 -27.15
N LEU A 404 -16.25 -0.46 -26.42
CA LEU A 404 -17.60 -0.75 -26.91
C LEU A 404 -18.27 0.51 -27.47
N THR A 405 -18.02 1.66 -26.82
CA THR A 405 -18.39 3.02 -27.22
C THR A 405 -17.72 4.04 -26.28
N ARG A 406 -17.80 5.33 -26.60
CA ARG A 406 -17.36 6.45 -25.75
C ARG A 406 -18.33 7.62 -25.86
N ASP A 407 -18.47 8.37 -24.77
CA ASP A 407 -19.13 9.68 -24.76
C ASP A 407 -18.12 10.75 -24.27
N GLU A 408 -18.23 11.97 -24.78
CA GLU A 408 -17.35 13.11 -24.43
C GLU A 408 -18.21 14.30 -23.98
N VAL A 409 -17.80 14.93 -22.88
CA VAL A 409 -18.46 16.12 -22.31
C VAL A 409 -17.43 17.19 -21.95
N ILE A 410 -17.81 18.45 -22.12
CA ILE A 410 -16.93 19.62 -21.99
C ILE A 410 -17.59 20.64 -21.04
N GLY A 411 -16.80 21.29 -20.19
CA GLY A 411 -17.25 22.34 -19.27
C GLY A 411 -16.06 23.05 -18.60
N SER A 412 -16.31 23.96 -17.66
CA SER A 412 -15.22 24.71 -17.03
C SER A 412 -14.68 24.03 -15.77
N SER A 413 -13.41 24.28 -15.46
CA SER A 413 -12.73 23.83 -14.22
C SER A 413 -13.58 24.00 -12.95
N GLY A 414 -13.72 22.93 -12.17
CA GLY A 414 -14.52 22.88 -10.94
C GLY A 414 -16.03 23.03 -11.13
N GLU A 415 -16.56 23.04 -12.36
CA GLU A 415 -17.99 22.88 -12.61
C GLU A 415 -18.40 21.40 -12.54
N LYS A 416 -19.69 21.14 -12.28
CA LYS A 416 -20.22 19.78 -12.25
C LYS A 416 -20.33 19.22 -13.67
N ILE A 417 -19.82 18.01 -13.88
CA ILE A 417 -20.05 17.20 -15.08
C ILE A 417 -21.53 16.79 -15.10
N ASP A 418 -22.32 17.37 -16.01
CA ASP A 418 -23.75 17.06 -16.13
C ASP A 418 -23.99 15.93 -17.13
N TYR A 419 -23.66 14.72 -16.69
CA TYR A 419 -23.74 13.48 -17.46
C TYR A 419 -24.36 12.36 -16.59
N SER A 420 -24.92 11.34 -17.24
CA SER A 420 -25.28 10.06 -16.61
C SER A 420 -25.01 8.90 -17.56
N THR A 421 -24.57 7.78 -17.01
CA THR A 421 -24.29 6.54 -17.75
C THR A 421 -25.56 5.77 -18.14
N ASP A 422 -26.72 6.12 -17.57
CA ASP A 422 -28.00 5.37 -17.66
C ASP A 422 -28.41 4.99 -19.09
N GLU A 423 -28.42 5.92 -20.03
CA GLU A 423 -28.93 5.69 -21.39
C GLU A 423 -28.01 4.76 -22.20
N GLN A 424 -26.71 5.04 -22.18
CA GLN A 424 -25.72 4.25 -22.91
C GLN A 424 -25.56 2.86 -22.29
N LEU A 425 -25.65 2.74 -20.96
CA LEU A 425 -25.72 1.47 -20.26
C LEU A 425 -26.98 0.68 -20.65
N ALA A 426 -28.16 1.31 -20.65
CA ALA A 426 -29.41 0.68 -21.07
C ALA A 426 -29.34 0.16 -22.53
N ASN A 427 -28.63 0.86 -23.41
CA ASN A 427 -28.39 0.42 -24.79
C ASN A 427 -27.43 -0.77 -24.87
N LEU A 428 -26.40 -0.84 -24.03
CA LEU A 428 -25.46 -1.97 -23.97
C LEU A 428 -26.07 -3.22 -23.32
N LEU A 429 -26.88 -3.06 -22.27
CA LEU A 429 -27.61 -4.17 -21.65
C LEU A 429 -28.54 -4.87 -22.67
N LYS A 430 -29.29 -4.08 -23.46
CA LYS A 430 -30.15 -4.58 -24.57
C LYS A 430 -29.35 -5.25 -25.70
N ARG A 431 -28.07 -4.93 -25.85
CA ARG A 431 -27.13 -5.58 -26.78
C ARG A 431 -26.50 -6.86 -26.23
N GLY A 432 -26.91 -7.32 -25.04
CA GLY A 432 -26.45 -8.57 -24.44
C GLY A 432 -25.27 -8.43 -23.47
N TYR A 433 -24.88 -7.21 -23.09
CA TYR A 433 -23.87 -7.01 -22.05
C TYR A 433 -24.48 -7.03 -20.64
N GLU A 434 -23.64 -7.17 -19.61
CA GLU A 434 -23.97 -6.90 -18.21
C GLU A 434 -22.91 -6.00 -17.57
N LEU A 435 -23.32 -5.13 -16.64
CA LEU A 435 -22.43 -4.21 -15.93
C LEU A 435 -21.52 -4.97 -14.95
N VAL A 436 -20.23 -4.62 -14.95
CA VAL A 436 -19.25 -5.11 -13.97
C VAL A 436 -18.89 -4.01 -12.98
N ASN A 437 -18.66 -2.78 -13.46
CA ASN A 437 -18.32 -1.61 -12.65
C ASN A 437 -18.65 -0.31 -13.43
N ASP A 438 -19.03 0.75 -12.72
CA ASP A 438 -19.27 2.07 -13.30
C ASP A 438 -18.39 3.10 -12.60
N GLY A 439 -17.22 3.38 -13.18
CA GLY A 439 -16.25 4.32 -12.64
C GLY A 439 -16.69 5.79 -12.70
N PHE A 440 -17.75 6.12 -13.45
CA PHE A 440 -18.37 7.45 -13.37
C PHE A 440 -19.31 7.53 -12.17
N ALA A 441 -20.20 6.55 -11.99
CA ALA A 441 -21.12 6.50 -10.85
C ALA A 441 -20.42 6.30 -9.49
N GLU A 442 -19.25 5.65 -9.47
CA GLU A 442 -18.41 5.50 -8.27
C GLU A 442 -17.48 6.70 -8.00
N ALA A 443 -17.39 7.69 -8.91
CA ALA A 443 -16.58 8.88 -8.69
C ALA A 443 -17.07 9.71 -7.49
N PHE A 444 -16.13 10.18 -6.67
CA PHE A 444 -16.46 10.94 -5.46
C PHE A 444 -16.94 12.37 -5.78
N ASP A 445 -16.33 12.99 -6.79
CA ASP A 445 -16.64 14.32 -7.26
C ASP A 445 -16.89 14.32 -8.78
N HIS A 446 -18.15 14.47 -9.18
CA HIS A 446 -18.56 14.65 -10.58
C HIS A 446 -18.23 16.07 -11.05
N THR A 447 -16.98 16.49 -10.96
CA THR A 447 -16.50 17.83 -11.30
C THR A 447 -15.26 17.78 -12.17
N TYR A 448 -15.13 18.77 -13.07
CA TYR A 448 -13.93 18.92 -13.89
C TYR A 448 -12.72 19.25 -13.01
N ASN A 449 -11.66 18.46 -13.11
CA ASN A 449 -10.53 18.44 -12.18
C ASN A 449 -9.61 19.68 -12.24
N GLY A 450 -9.60 20.45 -13.34
CA GLY A 450 -8.75 21.63 -13.52
C GLY A 450 -7.35 21.33 -14.09
N ASP A 451 -7.15 20.14 -14.66
CA ASP A 451 -5.90 19.71 -15.29
C ASP A 451 -6.02 19.80 -16.82
N SER A 452 -5.66 20.95 -17.39
CA SER A 452 -5.76 21.22 -18.83
C SER A 452 -4.77 20.44 -19.71
N ASP A 453 -3.78 19.75 -19.13
CA ASP A 453 -2.86 18.88 -19.87
C ASP A 453 -3.45 17.48 -20.15
N PHE A 454 -4.53 17.06 -19.46
CA PHE A 454 -5.06 15.68 -19.53
C PHE A 454 -6.59 15.59 -19.49
N ASP A 455 -7.18 14.90 -20.48
CA ASP A 455 -8.61 14.54 -20.46
C ASP A 455 -8.96 13.70 -19.21
N GLN A 456 -10.05 14.06 -18.51
CA GLN A 456 -10.50 13.35 -17.31
C GLN A 456 -11.28 12.08 -17.70
N VAL A 457 -10.64 10.91 -17.60
CA VAL A 457 -11.20 9.63 -18.05
C VAL A 457 -11.95 8.89 -16.95
N PHE A 458 -13.16 8.42 -17.25
CA PHE A 458 -13.95 7.50 -16.43
C PHE A 458 -14.21 6.20 -17.21
N GLU A 459 -13.89 5.04 -16.61
CA GLU A 459 -14.14 3.73 -17.24
C GLU A 459 -15.44 3.09 -16.72
N VAL A 460 -16.35 2.73 -17.61
CA VAL A 460 -17.52 1.88 -17.34
C VAL A 460 -17.22 0.50 -17.91
N VAL A 461 -17.10 -0.52 -17.05
CA VAL A 461 -16.68 -1.86 -17.43
C VAL A 461 -17.91 -2.78 -17.54
N LEU A 462 -18.06 -3.42 -18.69
CA LEU A 462 -19.13 -4.37 -18.99
C LEU A 462 -18.54 -5.68 -19.52
N ARG A 463 -19.29 -6.78 -19.42
CA ARG A 463 -18.93 -8.06 -20.04
C ARG A 463 -20.10 -8.66 -20.81
N GLU A 464 -19.80 -9.61 -21.69
CA GLU A 464 -20.83 -10.32 -22.45
C GLU A 464 -21.65 -11.22 -21.52
N ARG A 465 -22.98 -11.06 -21.50
CA ARG A 465 -23.86 -11.82 -20.63
C ARG A 465 -24.02 -13.24 -21.16
N LEU A 466 -23.71 -14.22 -20.32
CA LEU A 466 -23.95 -15.63 -20.58
C LEU A 466 -25.22 -16.07 -19.86
N VAL A 467 -26.11 -16.78 -20.56
CA VAL A 467 -27.31 -17.38 -19.96
C VAL A 467 -27.27 -18.89 -20.15
N LEU A 468 -27.43 -19.60 -19.03
CA LEU A 468 -27.55 -21.05 -18.99
C LEU A 468 -28.98 -21.45 -19.40
N VAL A 469 -29.11 -22.19 -20.50
CA VAL A 469 -30.36 -22.78 -20.96
C VAL A 469 -30.45 -24.21 -20.45
N ASP A 470 -31.49 -24.47 -19.66
CA ASP A 470 -31.83 -25.77 -19.09
C ASP A 470 -32.71 -26.58 -20.08
N PRO A 471 -32.33 -27.81 -20.49
CA PRO A 471 -33.15 -28.65 -21.36
C PRO A 471 -34.47 -29.13 -20.73
N ASP A 472 -34.71 -28.95 -19.43
CA ASP A 472 -36.02 -29.19 -18.81
C ASP A 472 -36.91 -27.93 -18.75
N MET A 473 -36.47 -26.80 -19.32
CA MET A 473 -37.25 -25.56 -19.45
C MET A 473 -37.71 -25.31 -20.90
N PRO A 474 -38.71 -24.43 -21.14
CA PRO A 474 -39.13 -24.06 -22.49
C PRO A 474 -37.96 -23.52 -23.31
N ALA A 475 -37.82 -24.02 -24.55
CA ALA A 475 -36.74 -23.60 -25.44
C ALA A 475 -36.84 -22.08 -25.75
N PRO A 476 -35.71 -21.33 -25.70
CA PRO A 476 -35.71 -19.91 -26.00
C PRO A 476 -36.04 -19.62 -27.46
N VAL A 477 -36.84 -18.58 -27.70
CA VAL A 477 -37.28 -18.16 -29.04
C VAL A 477 -36.44 -16.98 -29.50
N ALA A 478 -35.81 -17.10 -30.68
CA ALA A 478 -34.99 -16.04 -31.25
C ALA A 478 -35.77 -14.72 -31.43
N GLY A 479 -35.17 -13.62 -31.01
CA GLY A 479 -35.79 -12.29 -31.04
C GLY A 479 -36.80 -11.98 -29.93
N GLU A 480 -37.19 -12.95 -29.09
CA GLU A 480 -37.91 -12.67 -27.84
C GLU A 480 -36.95 -12.22 -26.73
N VAL A 481 -37.45 -11.44 -25.77
CA VAL A 481 -36.65 -10.94 -24.63
C VAL A 481 -36.31 -12.06 -23.65
N VAL A 482 -35.10 -12.01 -23.09
CA VAL A 482 -34.58 -13.03 -22.15
C VAL A 482 -35.32 -13.01 -20.80
N ASP A 483 -35.75 -11.82 -20.35
CA ASP A 483 -36.64 -11.62 -19.21
C ASP A 483 -37.62 -10.50 -19.53
N ALA A 484 -38.91 -10.81 -19.60
CA ALA A 484 -39.97 -9.86 -19.91
C ALA A 484 -40.27 -8.83 -18.79
N ASN A 485 -39.65 -8.97 -17.61
CA ASN A 485 -39.80 -8.03 -16.50
C ASN A 485 -38.71 -6.94 -16.49
N ASP A 486 -37.61 -7.13 -17.24
CA ASP A 486 -36.50 -6.19 -17.36
C ASP A 486 -36.66 -5.33 -18.63
N VAL A 487 -36.81 -4.02 -18.45
CA VAL A 487 -36.94 -3.05 -19.56
C VAL A 487 -35.66 -2.90 -20.39
N ASN A 488 -34.53 -3.35 -19.86
CA ASN A 488 -33.23 -3.39 -20.53
C ASN A 488 -32.79 -4.81 -20.89
N SER A 489 -33.72 -5.77 -20.83
CA SER A 489 -33.42 -7.16 -21.18
C SER A 489 -33.00 -7.28 -22.65
N PRO A 490 -31.89 -7.97 -22.95
CA PRO A 490 -31.55 -8.34 -24.32
C PRO A 490 -32.55 -9.35 -24.90
N VAL A 491 -32.50 -9.52 -26.22
CA VAL A 491 -33.23 -10.58 -26.94
C VAL A 491 -32.36 -11.81 -27.17
N TRP A 492 -32.98 -12.98 -27.31
CA TRP A 492 -32.27 -14.21 -27.66
C TRP A 492 -31.69 -14.12 -29.09
N PRO A 493 -30.40 -14.46 -29.29
CA PRO A 493 -29.76 -14.44 -30.60
C PRO A 493 -30.25 -15.60 -31.48
N ASN A 494 -30.28 -15.40 -32.80
CA ASN A 494 -30.80 -16.37 -33.78
C ASN A 494 -30.18 -17.77 -33.71
N SER A 495 -28.99 -17.93 -33.12
CA SER A 495 -28.34 -19.23 -32.92
C SER A 495 -29.17 -20.19 -32.04
N VAL A 496 -30.10 -19.70 -31.22
CA VAL A 496 -30.98 -20.57 -30.43
C VAL A 496 -31.99 -21.36 -31.28
N GLU A 497 -32.26 -20.95 -32.53
CA GLU A 497 -33.02 -21.77 -33.48
C GLU A 497 -32.30 -23.09 -33.82
N SER A 498 -30.99 -23.14 -33.60
CA SER A 498 -30.11 -24.31 -33.74
C SER A 498 -29.60 -24.85 -32.39
N LEU A 499 -30.40 -24.70 -31.33
CA LEU A 499 -30.06 -25.22 -30.01
C LEU A 499 -30.22 -26.76 -29.94
N GLU A 500 -29.10 -27.47 -29.88
CA GLU A 500 -29.04 -28.92 -29.75
C GLU A 500 -28.82 -29.32 -28.29
N ASN A 501 -29.84 -29.22 -27.43
CA ASN A 501 -29.75 -29.59 -26.00
C ASN A 501 -30.42 -30.94 -25.65
N HIS A 502 -31.10 -31.58 -26.62
CA HIS A 502 -31.65 -32.94 -26.54
C HIS A 502 -31.09 -33.82 -27.68
N ALA A 503 -30.96 -35.12 -27.42
CA ALA A 503 -30.69 -36.15 -28.42
C ALA A 503 -31.21 -37.51 -27.93
N ASP A 504 -31.62 -38.38 -28.84
CA ASP A 504 -32.18 -39.70 -28.52
C ASP A 504 -31.40 -40.80 -29.22
N VAL A 505 -31.15 -41.92 -28.52
CA VAL A 505 -30.65 -43.17 -29.12
C VAL A 505 -31.76 -44.22 -29.01
N THR A 506 -32.16 -44.79 -30.15
CA THR A 506 -33.24 -45.78 -30.23
C THR A 506 -32.70 -47.19 -30.41
N ARG A 507 -33.25 -48.16 -29.66
CA ARG A 507 -33.10 -49.59 -29.92
C ARG A 507 -34.45 -50.21 -30.25
N THR A 508 -34.52 -50.88 -31.39
CA THR A 508 -35.68 -51.66 -31.85
C THR A 508 -35.33 -53.14 -31.85
N ILE A 509 -36.20 -53.95 -31.25
CA ILE A 509 -36.13 -55.41 -31.26
C ILE A 509 -37.33 -55.93 -32.04
N GLN A 510 -37.07 -56.62 -33.16
CA GLN A 510 -38.11 -57.21 -34.00
C GLN A 510 -38.27 -58.70 -33.70
N TYR A 511 -39.51 -59.16 -33.57
CA TYR A 511 -39.85 -60.55 -33.28
C TYR A 511 -40.50 -61.18 -34.52
N VAL A 512 -39.79 -62.10 -35.19
CA VAL A 512 -40.22 -62.68 -36.49
C VAL A 512 -40.25 -64.20 -36.45
N PHE A 513 -41.06 -64.82 -37.32
CA PHE A 513 -41.00 -66.27 -37.55
C PHE A 513 -39.89 -66.64 -38.56
N GLU A 514 -39.34 -67.86 -38.46
CA GLU A 514 -38.37 -68.41 -39.43
C GLU A 514 -38.88 -68.37 -40.90
N GLU A 515 -40.19 -68.55 -41.09
CA GLU A 515 -40.86 -68.52 -42.39
C GLU A 515 -41.21 -67.08 -42.87
N GLY A 516 -40.90 -66.07 -42.06
CA GLY A 516 -41.24 -64.66 -42.29
C GLY A 516 -42.58 -64.24 -41.69
N GLY A 517 -42.76 -62.92 -41.52
CA GLY A 517 -43.87 -62.33 -40.78
C GLY A 517 -43.55 -62.12 -39.29
N LEU A 518 -44.35 -61.28 -38.63
CA LEU A 518 -44.17 -60.94 -37.22
C LEU A 518 -44.69 -62.05 -36.30
N ALA A 519 -43.90 -62.41 -35.30
CA ALA A 519 -44.26 -63.29 -34.19
C ALA A 519 -44.79 -62.49 -32.98
N SER A 520 -44.37 -61.23 -32.85
CA SER A 520 -44.92 -60.24 -31.90
C SER A 520 -44.73 -58.83 -32.46
N ASP A 521 -45.33 -57.83 -31.82
CA ASP A 521 -45.08 -56.42 -32.15
C ASP A 521 -43.64 -56.01 -31.77
N ASP A 522 -43.01 -55.14 -32.57
CA ASP A 522 -41.64 -54.66 -32.33
C ASP A 522 -41.53 -53.92 -30.97
N TYR A 523 -40.52 -54.26 -30.17
CA TYR A 523 -40.21 -53.55 -28.93
C TYR A 523 -39.22 -52.41 -29.18
N VAL A 524 -39.62 -51.18 -28.88
CA VAL A 524 -38.81 -49.97 -29.08
C VAL A 524 -38.48 -49.33 -27.73
N GLU A 525 -37.19 -49.14 -27.44
CA GLU A 525 -36.66 -48.48 -26.24
C GLU A 525 -35.87 -47.24 -26.67
N VAL A 526 -36.11 -46.08 -26.04
CA VAL A 526 -35.46 -44.80 -26.41
C VAL A 526 -34.70 -44.26 -25.22
N LEU A 527 -33.37 -44.15 -25.37
CA LEU A 527 -32.46 -43.59 -24.39
C LEU A 527 -32.30 -42.09 -24.63
N ASN A 528 -32.90 -41.28 -23.75
CA ASN A 528 -32.93 -39.83 -23.84
C ASN A 528 -31.64 -39.21 -23.28
N PHE A 529 -30.98 -38.33 -24.03
CA PHE A 529 -29.83 -37.53 -23.60
C PHE A 529 -30.16 -36.04 -23.53
N LYS A 530 -29.61 -35.36 -22.53
CA LYS A 530 -29.76 -33.91 -22.28
C LYS A 530 -28.43 -33.28 -21.93
N ARG A 531 -28.19 -32.05 -22.37
CA ARG A 531 -27.02 -31.23 -21.99
C ARG A 531 -27.41 -29.78 -21.72
N LEU A 532 -26.72 -29.14 -20.78
CA LEU A 532 -26.83 -27.70 -20.56
C LEU A 532 -26.14 -26.93 -21.70
N ALA A 533 -26.61 -25.71 -21.98
CA ALA A 533 -26.03 -24.83 -22.99
C ALA A 533 -25.88 -23.41 -22.47
N ASN A 534 -24.67 -22.86 -22.51
CA ASN A 534 -24.39 -21.47 -22.15
C ASN A 534 -24.41 -20.62 -23.42
N VAL A 535 -25.46 -19.80 -23.57
CA VAL A 535 -25.65 -18.89 -24.71
C VAL A 535 -25.07 -17.52 -24.39
N ASN A 536 -24.17 -17.03 -25.24
CA ASN A 536 -23.65 -15.67 -25.19
C ASN A 536 -24.60 -14.74 -25.95
N LEU A 537 -25.14 -13.72 -25.26
CA LEU A 537 -26.17 -12.85 -25.81
C LEU A 537 -25.63 -11.73 -26.71
N VAL A 538 -24.32 -11.45 -26.69
CA VAL A 538 -23.67 -10.48 -27.58
C VAL A 538 -23.27 -11.13 -28.90
N THR A 539 -22.59 -12.29 -28.82
CA THR A 539 -21.97 -12.94 -29.99
C THR A 539 -22.83 -14.03 -30.61
N GLY A 540 -23.87 -14.50 -29.90
CA GLY A 540 -24.65 -15.67 -30.29
C GLY A 540 -23.92 -17.01 -30.12
N ALA A 541 -22.70 -17.04 -29.58
CA ALA A 541 -21.96 -18.28 -29.37
C ALA A 541 -22.65 -19.17 -28.32
N ILE A 542 -22.79 -20.46 -28.63
CA ILE A 542 -23.38 -21.46 -27.73
C ILE A 542 -22.29 -22.43 -27.28
N ASN A 543 -22.03 -22.47 -25.97
CA ASN A 543 -21.09 -23.41 -25.36
C ASN A 543 -21.85 -24.52 -24.64
N TYR A 544 -21.82 -25.72 -25.22
CA TYR A 544 -22.49 -26.90 -24.68
C TYR A 544 -21.68 -27.56 -23.56
N GLU A 545 -22.37 -28.04 -22.52
CA GLU A 545 -21.80 -28.95 -21.53
C GLU A 545 -21.84 -30.41 -22.01
N ALA A 546 -21.32 -31.33 -21.19
CA ALA A 546 -21.35 -32.75 -21.49
C ALA A 546 -22.79 -33.31 -21.53
N TRP A 547 -23.02 -34.27 -22.42
CA TRP A 547 -24.26 -35.04 -22.45
C TRP A 547 -24.45 -35.87 -21.18
N SER A 548 -25.69 -35.92 -20.71
CA SER A 548 -26.13 -36.66 -19.54
C SER A 548 -27.42 -37.42 -19.83
N SER A 549 -27.68 -38.50 -19.08
CA SER A 549 -28.95 -39.22 -19.10
C SER A 549 -29.25 -39.78 -17.70
N MET A 550 -30.52 -40.05 -17.42
CA MET A 550 -30.94 -40.75 -16.19
C MET A 550 -30.68 -42.26 -16.26
N GLN A 551 -30.46 -42.81 -17.46
CA GLN A 551 -30.13 -44.22 -17.70
C GLN A 551 -28.72 -44.30 -18.28
N THR A 552 -27.96 -45.33 -17.91
CA THR A 552 -26.61 -45.57 -18.48
C THR A 552 -26.64 -46.43 -19.75
N GLY A 553 -27.83 -46.78 -20.24
CA GLY A 553 -28.01 -47.67 -21.39
C GLY A 553 -29.36 -48.38 -21.38
N PHE A 554 -29.48 -49.41 -22.21
CA PHE A 554 -30.71 -50.16 -22.44
C PHE A 554 -30.87 -51.37 -21.50
N SER A 555 -32.11 -51.68 -21.12
CA SER A 555 -32.41 -52.80 -20.21
C SER A 555 -32.28 -54.16 -20.89
N ALA A 556 -32.23 -55.25 -20.13
CA ALA A 556 -32.46 -56.57 -20.71
C ALA A 556 -33.96 -56.75 -21.01
N VAL A 557 -34.30 -57.33 -22.16
CA VAL A 557 -35.68 -57.48 -22.64
C VAL A 557 -35.96 -58.97 -22.89
N PRO A 558 -36.89 -59.60 -22.16
CA PRO A 558 -37.29 -60.97 -22.44
C PRO A 558 -38.07 -61.03 -23.77
N SER A 559 -37.87 -62.10 -24.53
CA SER A 559 -38.64 -62.34 -25.75
C SER A 559 -40.05 -62.84 -25.38
N PRO A 560 -41.13 -62.32 -26.01
CA PRO A 560 -42.51 -62.76 -25.75
C PRO A 560 -42.72 -64.28 -25.86
N GLU A 561 -43.61 -64.83 -25.04
CA GLU A 561 -44.05 -66.23 -25.19
C GLU A 561 -45.03 -66.36 -26.36
N VAL A 562 -44.74 -67.24 -27.32
CA VAL A 562 -45.57 -67.48 -28.51
C VAL A 562 -45.88 -68.98 -28.57
N VAL A 563 -47.16 -69.35 -28.41
CA VAL A 563 -47.59 -70.75 -28.24
C VAL A 563 -47.14 -71.62 -29.41
N GLY A 564 -46.38 -72.67 -29.10
CA GLY A 564 -45.80 -73.61 -30.08
C GLY A 564 -44.52 -73.14 -30.76
N PHE A 565 -43.90 -72.04 -30.31
CA PHE A 565 -42.63 -71.55 -30.85
C PHE A 565 -41.64 -71.11 -29.74
N THR A 566 -40.40 -71.57 -29.84
CA THR A 566 -39.27 -71.10 -29.03
C THR A 566 -38.47 -70.04 -29.79
N PRO A 567 -38.18 -68.86 -29.20
CA PRO A 567 -37.27 -67.89 -29.81
C PRO A 567 -35.81 -68.36 -29.75
N ASP A 568 -35.03 -68.05 -30.79
CA ASP A 568 -33.58 -68.29 -30.83
C ASP A 568 -32.82 -67.59 -29.70
N ARG A 569 -33.39 -66.51 -29.16
CA ARG A 569 -32.93 -65.75 -28.00
C ARG A 569 -34.08 -65.56 -27.02
N MET A 570 -34.03 -66.24 -25.87
CA MET A 570 -35.01 -66.05 -24.77
C MET A 570 -34.99 -64.64 -24.17
N GLU A 571 -33.84 -63.95 -24.25
CA GLU A 571 -33.64 -62.59 -23.76
C GLU A 571 -32.66 -61.83 -24.67
N ILE A 572 -32.95 -60.57 -24.91
CA ILE A 572 -32.05 -59.60 -25.51
C ILE A 572 -31.31 -58.91 -24.37
N ALA A 573 -30.00 -59.17 -24.27
CA ALA A 573 -29.17 -58.60 -23.21
C ALA A 573 -29.25 -57.06 -23.18
N GLY A 574 -29.17 -56.50 -21.97
CA GLY A 574 -29.02 -55.06 -21.78
C GLY A 574 -27.65 -54.57 -22.25
N MET A 575 -27.55 -53.28 -22.54
CA MET A 575 -26.32 -52.60 -22.92
C MET A 575 -26.01 -51.50 -21.91
N THR A 576 -24.79 -51.43 -21.38
CA THR A 576 -24.34 -50.33 -20.53
C THR A 576 -23.41 -49.40 -21.30
N ASP A 577 -23.24 -48.19 -20.78
CA ASP A 577 -22.29 -47.18 -21.27
C ASP A 577 -22.58 -46.76 -22.73
N VAL A 578 -23.87 -46.78 -23.10
CA VAL A 578 -24.36 -46.33 -24.42
C VAL A 578 -24.08 -44.83 -24.54
N ALA A 579 -23.36 -44.43 -25.58
CA ALA A 579 -23.08 -43.03 -25.88
C ALA A 579 -24.18 -42.42 -26.78
N VAL A 580 -24.38 -41.11 -26.70
CA VAL A 580 -25.30 -40.37 -27.59
C VAL A 580 -24.99 -40.53 -29.09
N GLU A 581 -23.71 -40.75 -29.43
CA GLU A 581 -23.23 -40.98 -30.80
C GLU A 581 -23.49 -42.43 -31.29
N THR A 582 -24.21 -43.25 -30.52
CA THR A 582 -24.52 -44.64 -30.91
C THR A 582 -25.62 -44.60 -31.97
N PRO A 583 -25.41 -45.19 -33.17
CA PRO A 583 -26.43 -45.24 -34.20
C PRO A 583 -27.63 -46.10 -33.75
N GLU A 584 -28.79 -45.89 -34.38
CA GLU A 584 -29.99 -46.68 -34.13
C GLU A 584 -29.70 -48.19 -34.19
N LEU A 585 -30.10 -48.91 -33.13
CA LEU A 585 -29.82 -50.32 -32.98
C LEU A 585 -31.01 -51.16 -33.40
N LEU A 586 -30.80 -52.08 -34.33
CA LEU A 586 -31.79 -53.06 -34.76
C LEU A 586 -31.34 -54.47 -34.38
N GLU A 587 -32.08 -55.09 -33.47
CA GLU A 587 -31.92 -56.52 -33.15
C GLU A 587 -33.13 -57.30 -33.66
N VAL A 588 -32.91 -58.55 -34.06
CA VAL A 588 -33.97 -59.46 -34.54
C VAL A 588 -33.91 -60.75 -33.73
N VAL A 589 -35.07 -61.23 -33.31
CA VAL A 589 -35.28 -62.52 -32.65
C VAL A 589 -36.17 -63.38 -33.54
N THR A 590 -35.76 -64.62 -33.76
CA THR A 590 -36.40 -65.56 -34.70
C THR A 590 -37.09 -66.70 -33.94
N TYR A 591 -38.39 -66.84 -34.13
CA TYR A 591 -39.21 -67.88 -33.53
C TYR A 591 -39.21 -69.14 -34.39
N LEU A 592 -38.79 -70.24 -33.79
CA LEU A 592 -38.70 -71.58 -34.36
C LEU A 592 -39.85 -72.43 -33.81
N LYS A 593 -40.60 -73.13 -34.68
CA LYS A 593 -41.65 -74.05 -34.26
C LYS A 593 -41.09 -75.14 -33.34
N ASP A 594 -41.72 -75.34 -32.19
CA ASP A 594 -41.34 -76.35 -31.20
C ASP A 594 -41.45 -77.77 -31.76
N ALA A 595 -40.66 -78.69 -31.21
CA ALA A 595 -40.80 -80.12 -31.49
C ALA A 595 -41.98 -80.70 -30.68
N GLN A 596 -42.86 -81.42 -31.37
CA GLN A 596 -44.12 -81.92 -30.83
C GLN A 596 -44.22 -83.44 -30.91
N LYS A 597 -45.08 -84.01 -30.05
CA LYS A 597 -45.33 -85.45 -29.97
C LYS A 597 -46.83 -85.77 -29.88
N ALA A 598 -47.24 -86.77 -30.64
CA ALA A 598 -48.56 -87.38 -30.56
C ALA A 598 -48.44 -88.90 -30.39
N THR A 599 -49.46 -89.55 -29.83
CA THR A 599 -49.56 -91.01 -29.81
C THR A 599 -50.92 -91.50 -30.32
N VAL A 600 -50.92 -92.64 -31.01
CA VAL A 600 -52.13 -93.37 -31.40
C VAL A 600 -52.13 -94.72 -30.68
N THR A 601 -53.00 -94.87 -29.69
CA THR A 601 -53.17 -96.11 -28.94
C THR A 601 -54.27 -96.97 -29.54
N TYR A 602 -53.96 -98.22 -29.90
CA TYR A 602 -54.95 -99.23 -30.28
C TYR A 602 -55.37 -100.01 -29.03
N VAL A 603 -56.68 -100.09 -28.77
CA VAL A 603 -57.24 -100.85 -27.64
C VAL A 603 -58.28 -101.85 -28.11
N ASP A 604 -58.34 -102.99 -27.44
CA ASP A 604 -59.48 -103.88 -27.49
C ASP A 604 -60.51 -103.44 -26.43
N GLY A 605 -61.68 -103.02 -26.88
CA GLY A 605 -62.82 -102.65 -26.07
C GLY A 605 -63.55 -103.85 -25.44
N THR A 606 -63.35 -105.08 -25.93
CA THR A 606 -63.92 -106.30 -25.33
C THR A 606 -63.23 -106.61 -24.00
N THR A 607 -61.90 -106.72 -23.98
CA THR A 607 -61.10 -107.04 -22.78
C THR A 607 -60.54 -105.81 -22.07
N ARG A 608 -60.74 -104.60 -22.61
CA ARG A 608 -60.10 -103.32 -22.20
C ARG A 608 -58.56 -103.33 -22.28
N LYS A 609 -57.97 -104.26 -23.01
CA LYS A 609 -56.52 -104.42 -23.16
C LYS A 609 -55.95 -103.45 -24.22
N LYS A 610 -54.85 -102.78 -23.89
CA LYS A 610 -54.02 -102.05 -24.86
C LYS A 610 -53.34 -103.06 -25.81
N LEU A 611 -53.51 -102.87 -27.11
CA LEU A 611 -52.95 -103.73 -28.16
C LEU A 611 -51.61 -103.18 -28.68
N GLU A 612 -51.54 -101.86 -28.90
CA GLU A 612 -50.36 -101.17 -29.44
C GLU A 612 -50.39 -99.67 -29.08
N VAL A 613 -49.23 -99.01 -29.15
CA VAL A 613 -49.09 -97.54 -29.22
C VAL A 613 -48.15 -97.22 -30.37
N VAL A 614 -48.49 -96.21 -31.16
CA VAL A 614 -47.61 -95.61 -32.16
C VAL A 614 -47.29 -94.19 -31.73
N ASP A 615 -46.02 -93.90 -31.51
CA ASP A 615 -45.53 -92.54 -31.24
C ASP A 615 -45.24 -91.82 -32.56
N LEU A 616 -45.65 -90.56 -32.66
CA LEU A 616 -45.56 -89.71 -33.85
C LEU A 616 -44.89 -88.38 -33.45
N LEU A 617 -43.99 -87.87 -34.29
CA LEU A 617 -43.17 -86.67 -34.02
C LEU A 617 -43.20 -85.71 -35.20
N GLY A 618 -43.17 -84.40 -34.92
CA GLY A 618 -43.12 -83.32 -35.91
C GLY A 618 -42.87 -81.98 -35.23
N LYS A 619 -43.23 -80.86 -35.86
CA LYS A 619 -43.26 -79.53 -35.24
C LYS A 619 -44.68 -78.97 -35.07
N SER A 620 -44.83 -77.96 -34.20
CA SER A 620 -46.09 -77.25 -33.99
C SER A 620 -46.75 -76.76 -35.28
N GLY A 621 -48.02 -77.10 -35.48
CA GLY A 621 -48.80 -76.76 -36.66
C GLY A 621 -48.51 -77.59 -37.93
N GLU A 622 -47.57 -78.55 -37.89
CA GLU A 622 -47.36 -79.49 -39.00
C GLU A 622 -48.47 -80.57 -39.02
N VAL A 623 -48.83 -81.06 -40.20
CA VAL A 623 -49.81 -82.15 -40.36
C VAL A 623 -49.20 -83.47 -39.89
N ILE A 624 -49.94 -84.22 -39.08
CA ILE A 624 -49.54 -85.56 -38.65
C ILE A 624 -49.72 -86.55 -39.81
N ASP A 625 -48.64 -86.85 -40.53
CA ASP A 625 -48.63 -87.80 -41.65
C ASP A 625 -48.71 -89.26 -41.16
N TYR A 626 -49.91 -89.65 -40.73
CA TYR A 626 -50.24 -90.98 -40.26
C TYR A 626 -51.64 -91.40 -40.74
N SER A 627 -51.90 -92.71 -40.80
CA SER A 627 -53.24 -93.23 -41.05
C SER A 627 -53.46 -94.58 -40.36
N THR A 628 -54.64 -94.73 -39.78
CA THR A 628 -55.07 -95.94 -39.02
C THR A 628 -55.47 -97.10 -39.91
N ILE A 629 -55.76 -96.85 -41.20
CA ILE A 629 -56.46 -97.76 -42.12
C ILE A 629 -55.79 -99.14 -42.19
N GLU A 630 -54.47 -99.20 -42.40
CA GLU A 630 -53.76 -100.48 -42.52
C GLU A 630 -53.75 -101.27 -41.20
N ARG A 631 -53.66 -100.57 -40.06
CA ARG A 631 -53.61 -101.20 -38.74
C ARG A 631 -54.98 -101.70 -38.29
N ILE A 632 -56.04 -100.93 -38.55
CA ILE A 632 -57.43 -101.38 -38.38
C ILE A 632 -57.69 -102.62 -39.24
N LYS A 633 -57.20 -102.64 -40.49
CA LYS A 633 -57.30 -103.84 -41.34
C LYS A 633 -56.55 -105.03 -40.75
N TYR A 634 -55.31 -104.84 -40.28
CA TYR A 634 -54.50 -105.90 -39.65
C TYR A 634 -55.20 -106.59 -38.46
N TYR A 635 -55.95 -105.84 -37.65
CA TYR A 635 -56.75 -106.40 -36.57
C TYR A 635 -58.10 -106.97 -37.05
N SER A 636 -58.75 -106.36 -38.05
CA SER A 636 -59.99 -106.89 -38.66
C SER A 636 -59.77 -108.26 -39.31
N ASP A 637 -58.63 -108.44 -39.98
CA ASP A 637 -58.15 -109.71 -40.53
C ASP A 637 -57.95 -110.80 -39.44
N ARG A 638 -57.86 -110.40 -38.17
CA ARG A 638 -57.70 -111.25 -36.97
C ARG A 638 -58.99 -111.43 -36.17
N GLY A 639 -60.13 -111.09 -36.77
CA GLY A 639 -61.45 -111.31 -36.17
C GLY A 639 -61.96 -110.16 -35.30
N TYR A 640 -61.20 -109.08 -35.12
CA TYR A 640 -61.72 -107.86 -34.52
C TYR A 640 -62.69 -107.13 -35.47
N THR A 641 -63.43 -106.17 -34.93
CA THR A 641 -64.24 -105.19 -35.65
C THR A 641 -63.95 -103.81 -35.08
N LEU A 642 -63.95 -102.77 -35.93
CA LEU A 642 -63.81 -101.39 -35.46
C LEU A 642 -65.06 -101.00 -34.66
N LEU A 643 -64.86 -100.37 -33.50
CA LEU A 643 -65.92 -99.78 -32.69
C LEU A 643 -65.89 -98.25 -32.76
N ALA A 644 -64.70 -97.65 -32.67
CA ALA A 644 -64.47 -96.22 -32.87
C ALA A 644 -63.04 -95.98 -33.36
N ASP A 645 -62.85 -95.00 -34.24
CA ASP A 645 -61.54 -94.44 -34.56
C ASP A 645 -61.49 -92.99 -34.06
N GLY A 646 -60.52 -92.70 -33.19
CA GLY A 646 -60.28 -91.36 -32.64
C GLY A 646 -59.22 -90.56 -33.40
N PHE A 647 -58.60 -91.12 -34.45
CA PHE A 647 -57.63 -90.41 -35.27
C PHE A 647 -58.21 -90.17 -36.68
N THR A 648 -58.16 -88.92 -37.15
CA THR A 648 -58.67 -88.54 -38.47
C THR A 648 -57.55 -87.98 -39.36
N ASN A 649 -57.64 -88.24 -40.67
CA ASN A 649 -56.66 -87.72 -41.61
C ASN A 649 -56.71 -86.17 -41.63
N GLY A 650 -55.55 -85.51 -41.53
CA GLY A 650 -55.44 -84.05 -41.57
C GLY A 650 -55.41 -83.35 -40.20
N VAL A 651 -55.33 -84.11 -39.10
CA VAL A 651 -54.95 -83.57 -37.78
C VAL A 651 -53.54 -82.96 -37.85
N ILE A 652 -53.32 -81.87 -37.11
CA ILE A 652 -52.02 -81.22 -36.93
C ILE A 652 -51.48 -81.46 -35.52
N PHE A 653 -50.16 -81.43 -35.37
CA PHE A 653 -49.54 -81.19 -34.07
C PHE A 653 -49.99 -79.80 -33.57
N ASP A 654 -50.39 -79.70 -32.31
CA ASP A 654 -50.74 -78.40 -31.71
C ASP A 654 -49.49 -77.65 -31.21
N GLY A 655 -49.67 -76.71 -30.29
CA GLY A 655 -48.59 -75.85 -29.78
C GLY A 655 -48.15 -76.13 -28.35
N ASP A 656 -48.65 -77.18 -27.68
CA ASP A 656 -48.27 -77.46 -26.28
C ASP A 656 -47.19 -78.55 -26.16
N SER A 657 -45.94 -78.10 -26.23
CA SER A 657 -44.75 -78.95 -26.07
C SER A 657 -44.60 -79.59 -24.68
N HIS A 658 -45.53 -79.35 -23.73
CA HIS A 658 -45.58 -80.00 -22.42
C HIS A 658 -46.54 -81.20 -22.37
N VAL A 659 -47.40 -81.39 -23.38
CA VAL A 659 -48.49 -82.40 -23.34
C VAL A 659 -48.56 -83.17 -24.66
N ASP A 660 -48.09 -84.42 -24.65
CA ASP A 660 -48.30 -85.37 -25.75
C ASP A 660 -49.79 -85.40 -26.17
N GLN A 661 -50.08 -85.18 -27.46
CA GLN A 661 -51.42 -85.42 -28.01
C GLN A 661 -51.75 -86.91 -27.98
N ASN A 662 -52.97 -87.30 -27.63
CA ASN A 662 -53.32 -88.72 -27.43
C ASN A 662 -54.63 -89.11 -28.13
N PHE A 663 -54.51 -89.95 -29.17
CA PHE A 663 -55.63 -90.49 -29.94
C PHE A 663 -55.82 -91.98 -29.64
N MET A 664 -57.06 -92.47 -29.74
CA MET A 664 -57.40 -93.86 -29.40
C MET A 664 -58.27 -94.53 -30.46
N VAL A 665 -57.79 -95.67 -30.97
CA VAL A 665 -58.55 -96.55 -31.88
C VAL A 665 -59.11 -97.72 -31.06
N THR A 666 -60.44 -97.80 -30.97
CA THR A 666 -61.13 -98.86 -30.22
C THR A 666 -61.62 -99.92 -31.18
N LEU A 667 -61.06 -101.11 -31.06
CA LEU A 667 -61.51 -102.35 -31.70
C LEU A 667 -62.36 -103.15 -30.70
N ARG A 668 -63.05 -104.20 -31.16
CA ARG A 668 -63.69 -105.20 -30.30
C ARG A 668 -63.69 -106.55 -31.00
N HIS A 669 -63.79 -107.64 -30.27
CA HIS A 669 -63.95 -108.97 -30.86
C HIS A 669 -65.22 -109.03 -31.74
N GLY A 670 -65.10 -109.61 -32.93
CA GLY A 670 -66.26 -110.02 -33.74
C GLY A 670 -66.76 -111.40 -33.31
N THR A 671 -68.00 -111.73 -33.64
CA THR A 671 -68.60 -113.04 -33.36
C THR A 671 -69.08 -113.72 -34.65
N VAL A 672 -69.23 -115.03 -34.62
CA VAL A 672 -69.72 -115.82 -35.76
C VAL A 672 -70.50 -117.05 -35.26
N GLN A 673 -71.43 -117.58 -36.07
CA GLN A 673 -72.20 -118.77 -35.71
C GLN A 673 -71.84 -119.99 -36.56
N VAL A 674 -71.76 -121.14 -35.92
CA VAL A 674 -71.54 -122.48 -36.50
C VAL A 674 -72.68 -123.40 -36.06
N GLY A 675 -73.16 -124.28 -36.94
CA GLY A 675 -74.39 -125.05 -36.68
C GLY A 675 -74.77 -125.96 -37.85
N PRO A 676 -75.96 -126.59 -37.85
CA PRO A 676 -76.39 -127.47 -38.92
C PRO A 676 -76.47 -126.79 -40.29
N ASP A 677 -76.88 -125.52 -40.34
CA ASP A 677 -76.97 -124.73 -41.58
C ASP A 677 -75.62 -124.11 -42.01
N ASN A 678 -74.61 -124.18 -41.15
CA ASN A 678 -73.26 -123.67 -41.39
C ASN A 678 -72.21 -124.59 -40.74
N ILE A 679 -72.02 -125.78 -41.33
CA ILE A 679 -71.03 -126.76 -40.87
C ILE A 679 -69.64 -126.32 -41.32
N GLN A 680 -68.68 -126.31 -40.39
CA GLN A 680 -67.29 -125.92 -40.63
C GLN A 680 -66.34 -127.08 -40.30
N GLU A 681 -65.20 -127.16 -41.00
CA GLU A 681 -64.19 -128.20 -40.76
C GLU A 681 -63.42 -127.87 -39.48
N ALA A 682 -63.47 -128.78 -38.50
CA ALA A 682 -62.88 -128.59 -37.19
C ALA A 682 -61.37 -128.34 -37.26
N GLY A 683 -60.86 -127.50 -36.35
CA GLY A 683 -59.43 -127.15 -36.28
C GLY A 683 -58.92 -126.22 -37.40
N LYS A 684 -59.73 -125.86 -38.41
CA LYS A 684 -59.40 -124.77 -39.35
C LYS A 684 -59.54 -123.40 -38.65
N PRO A 685 -58.74 -122.39 -39.03
CA PRO A 685 -58.86 -121.05 -38.48
C PRO A 685 -60.20 -120.38 -38.85
N ILE A 686 -60.79 -119.65 -37.90
CA ILE A 686 -62.01 -118.85 -38.07
C ILE A 686 -61.74 -117.62 -38.95
N ASN A 687 -60.51 -117.08 -38.89
CA ASN A 687 -60.06 -116.00 -39.76
C ASN A 687 -58.97 -116.53 -40.72
N PRO A 688 -59.24 -116.71 -42.03
CA PRO A 688 -58.26 -117.27 -42.96
C PRO A 688 -56.95 -116.46 -43.12
N ALA A 689 -56.96 -115.18 -42.72
CA ALA A 689 -55.79 -114.30 -42.72
C ALA A 689 -54.93 -114.39 -41.44
N ASP A 690 -55.33 -115.21 -40.47
CA ASP A 690 -54.58 -115.47 -39.23
C ASP A 690 -54.56 -116.98 -38.94
N PRO A 691 -53.70 -117.76 -39.63
CA PRO A 691 -53.76 -119.23 -39.61
C PRO A 691 -53.54 -119.88 -38.23
N ASP A 692 -52.83 -119.18 -37.34
CA ASP A 692 -52.52 -119.62 -35.98
C ASP A 692 -53.56 -119.18 -34.94
N GLY A 693 -54.52 -118.32 -35.33
CA GLY A 693 -55.57 -117.79 -34.46
C GLY A 693 -56.68 -118.78 -34.10
N ALA A 694 -57.80 -118.25 -33.60
CA ALA A 694 -58.98 -119.02 -33.19
C ALA A 694 -59.47 -120.01 -34.26
N LYS A 695 -59.92 -121.20 -33.84
CA LYS A 695 -60.24 -122.34 -34.71
C LYS A 695 -61.67 -122.86 -34.51
N TRP A 696 -62.26 -123.42 -35.57
CA TRP A 696 -63.61 -123.96 -35.53
C TRP A 696 -63.70 -125.19 -34.60
N PRO A 697 -64.78 -125.31 -33.80
CA PRO A 697 -64.97 -126.42 -32.86
C PRO A 697 -65.36 -127.73 -33.56
N GLU A 698 -65.18 -128.84 -32.85
CA GLU A 698 -65.57 -130.19 -33.30
C GLU A 698 -67.06 -130.29 -33.64
N ARG A 699 -67.40 -131.11 -34.65
CA ARG A 699 -68.76 -131.26 -35.17
C ARG A 699 -69.74 -131.76 -34.09
N GLU A 700 -69.26 -132.64 -33.24
CA GLU A 700 -69.99 -133.30 -32.16
C GLU A 700 -70.51 -132.30 -31.11
N ASN A 701 -69.90 -131.12 -31.02
CA ASN A 701 -70.36 -130.04 -30.15
C ASN A 701 -71.69 -129.44 -30.63
N TYR A 702 -72.09 -129.64 -31.88
CA TYR A 702 -73.29 -129.03 -32.47
C TYR A 702 -74.17 -129.95 -33.35
N ILE A 703 -73.72 -131.18 -33.68
CA ILE A 703 -74.54 -132.23 -34.33
C ILE A 703 -74.27 -133.59 -33.66
N LYS A 704 -75.33 -134.33 -33.32
CA LYS A 704 -75.26 -135.67 -32.71
C LYS A 704 -76.31 -136.61 -33.28
N ASP A 705 -75.90 -137.78 -33.75
CA ASP A 705 -76.80 -138.84 -34.22
C ASP A 705 -77.16 -139.84 -33.09
N VAL A 706 -78.38 -140.40 -33.13
CA VAL A 706 -78.92 -141.41 -32.18
C VAL A 706 -79.78 -142.46 -32.90
N THR A 707 -79.94 -143.65 -32.32
CA THR A 707 -80.62 -144.79 -32.97
C THR A 707 -81.74 -145.45 -32.16
N PHE A 708 -82.72 -146.03 -32.85
CA PHE A 708 -83.63 -147.06 -32.32
C PHE A 708 -83.47 -148.36 -33.11
N THR A 709 -83.27 -149.48 -32.41
CA THR A 709 -83.10 -150.81 -33.02
C THR A 709 -84.24 -151.75 -32.61
N VAL A 710 -84.95 -152.35 -33.56
CA VAL A 710 -85.84 -153.48 -33.28
C VAL A 710 -85.13 -154.79 -33.65
N LEU A 711 -85.12 -155.75 -32.72
CA LEU A 711 -84.51 -157.08 -32.84
C LEU A 711 -85.57 -158.19 -32.95
N TYR A 712 -85.19 -159.33 -33.54
CA TYR A 712 -86.07 -160.50 -33.74
C TYR A 712 -85.39 -161.80 -33.30
N GLU A 713 -86.09 -162.64 -32.52
CA GLU A 713 -85.58 -163.88 -31.90
C GLU A 713 -86.60 -165.03 -31.98
N SER A 714 -86.20 -166.29 -31.74
CA SER A 714 -87.13 -167.45 -31.70
C SER A 714 -87.10 -168.15 -30.35
N SER A 715 -88.28 -168.50 -29.82
CA SER A 715 -88.44 -169.20 -28.54
C SER A 715 -87.84 -170.62 -28.51
N ASP A 716 -87.65 -171.25 -29.68
CA ASP A 716 -87.05 -172.57 -29.84
C ASP A 716 -85.68 -172.56 -30.54
N GLY A 717 -85.23 -171.40 -31.01
CA GLY A 717 -84.00 -171.23 -31.79
C GLY A 717 -83.99 -171.89 -33.19
N GLN A 718 -85.13 -172.29 -33.77
CA GLN A 718 -85.19 -172.97 -35.09
C GLN A 718 -85.97 -172.22 -36.17
N ALA A 719 -86.58 -171.08 -35.87
CA ALA A 719 -87.18 -170.20 -36.87
C ALA A 719 -86.12 -169.46 -37.70
N ASP A 720 -86.40 -169.20 -38.98
CA ASP A 720 -85.60 -168.32 -39.84
C ASP A 720 -86.06 -166.87 -39.64
N LEU A 721 -85.18 -165.99 -39.17
CA LEU A 721 -85.55 -164.71 -38.55
C LEU A 721 -85.19 -163.50 -39.42
N PRO A 722 -86.05 -162.45 -39.46
CA PRO A 722 -85.78 -161.22 -40.20
C PRO A 722 -84.67 -160.38 -39.53
N ALA A 723 -83.99 -159.56 -40.34
CA ALA A 723 -82.92 -158.69 -39.86
C ALA A 723 -83.45 -157.49 -39.04
N ASN A 724 -82.64 -157.04 -38.08
CA ASN A 724 -82.98 -155.93 -37.19
C ASN A 724 -83.32 -154.63 -37.94
N ASN A 725 -84.38 -153.94 -37.50
CA ASN A 725 -84.76 -152.63 -38.04
C ASN A 725 -84.03 -151.52 -37.27
N ILE A 726 -83.05 -150.87 -37.89
CA ILE A 726 -82.32 -149.74 -37.29
C ILE A 726 -82.84 -148.43 -37.90
N GLN A 727 -83.24 -147.49 -37.04
CA GLN A 727 -83.66 -146.15 -37.42
C GLN A 727 -82.78 -145.10 -36.76
N THR A 728 -82.38 -144.07 -37.52
CA THR A 728 -81.62 -142.92 -37.00
C THR A 728 -82.51 -141.71 -36.74
N ALA A 729 -82.07 -140.86 -35.82
CA ALA A 729 -82.49 -139.47 -35.66
C ALA A 729 -81.25 -138.60 -35.39
N GLN A 730 -81.30 -137.33 -35.76
CA GLN A 730 -80.19 -136.39 -35.59
C GLN A 730 -80.64 -135.23 -34.72
N TRP A 731 -79.84 -134.91 -33.70
CA TRP A 731 -79.95 -133.73 -32.87
C TRP A 731 -78.97 -132.66 -33.34
N THR A 732 -79.39 -131.40 -33.35
CA THR A 732 -78.57 -130.26 -33.78
C THR A 732 -78.73 -129.08 -32.83
N ARG A 733 -77.70 -128.22 -32.75
CA ARG A 733 -77.76 -126.87 -32.15
C ARG A 733 -76.84 -125.92 -32.93
N SER A 734 -76.92 -124.62 -32.64
CA SER A 734 -75.97 -123.62 -33.15
C SER A 734 -75.16 -123.01 -32.01
N LEU A 735 -73.87 -122.80 -32.24
CA LEU A 735 -72.94 -122.15 -31.31
C LEU A 735 -72.59 -120.76 -31.81
N THR A 736 -72.45 -119.79 -30.91
CA THR A 736 -71.89 -118.46 -31.18
C THR A 736 -70.48 -118.41 -30.64
N ILE A 737 -69.51 -118.22 -31.52
CA ILE A 737 -68.07 -118.29 -31.24
C ILE A 737 -67.44 -116.91 -31.33
N ASP A 738 -66.54 -116.59 -30.42
CA ASP A 738 -65.67 -115.41 -30.48
C ASP A 738 -64.63 -115.59 -31.61
N LYS A 739 -64.53 -114.62 -32.54
CA LYS A 739 -63.61 -114.74 -33.69
C LYS A 739 -62.14 -114.51 -33.33
N VAL A 740 -61.83 -114.00 -32.15
CA VAL A 740 -60.46 -113.69 -31.70
C VAL A 740 -59.95 -114.78 -30.74
N THR A 741 -60.77 -115.23 -29.78
CA THR A 741 -60.37 -116.26 -28.81
C THR A 741 -60.77 -117.68 -29.21
N GLY A 742 -61.86 -117.84 -29.97
CA GLY A 742 -62.43 -119.15 -30.31
C GLY A 742 -63.35 -119.75 -29.25
N GLU A 743 -63.69 -119.00 -28.20
CA GLU A 743 -64.53 -119.46 -27.09
C GLU A 743 -66.02 -119.51 -27.47
N GLU A 744 -66.78 -120.46 -26.92
CA GLU A 744 -68.24 -120.52 -27.05
C GLU A 744 -68.86 -119.43 -26.15
N LEU A 745 -69.33 -118.34 -26.76
CA LEU A 745 -70.02 -117.24 -26.07
C LEU A 745 -71.48 -117.57 -25.72
N GLY A 746 -72.01 -118.65 -26.29
CA GLY A 746 -73.35 -119.17 -26.02
C GLY A 746 -73.88 -120.02 -27.18
N SER A 747 -74.95 -120.77 -26.93
CA SER A 747 -75.50 -121.72 -27.90
C SER A 747 -77.01 -121.89 -27.77
N SER A 748 -77.64 -122.40 -28.83
CA SER A 748 -79.05 -122.77 -28.81
C SER A 748 -79.29 -124.08 -28.05
N TYR A 749 -80.53 -124.29 -27.63
CA TYR A 749 -80.99 -125.62 -27.22
C TYR A 749 -80.85 -126.63 -28.37
N TRP A 750 -80.66 -127.90 -28.02
CA TRP A 750 -80.63 -129.01 -28.96
C TRP A 750 -82.04 -129.36 -29.46
N THR A 751 -82.21 -129.49 -30.78
CA THR A 751 -83.46 -129.89 -31.44
C THR A 751 -83.26 -131.18 -32.24
N SER A 752 -84.27 -132.05 -32.28
CA SER A 752 -84.23 -133.30 -33.07
C SER A 752 -84.88 -133.12 -34.44
N ASN A 753 -84.34 -133.79 -35.46
CA ASN A 753 -84.91 -133.81 -36.81
C ASN A 753 -86.23 -134.60 -36.91
N LYS A 754 -86.58 -135.45 -35.92
CA LYS A 754 -87.88 -136.13 -35.83
C LYS A 754 -88.28 -136.36 -34.38
N GLY A 755 -89.58 -136.27 -34.07
CA GLY A 755 -90.08 -136.40 -32.69
C GLY A 755 -90.24 -137.85 -32.20
N GLN A 756 -90.44 -138.80 -33.12
CA GLN A 756 -90.70 -140.21 -32.82
C GLN A 756 -90.01 -141.08 -33.87
N PHE A 757 -89.60 -142.29 -33.47
CA PHE A 757 -89.25 -143.38 -34.37
C PHE A 757 -90.53 -144.00 -34.96
N GLU A 758 -90.41 -144.63 -36.12
CA GLU A 758 -91.54 -145.25 -36.83
C GLU A 758 -91.88 -146.61 -36.21
N THR A 759 -93.17 -146.96 -36.21
CA THR A 759 -93.64 -148.30 -35.79
C THR A 759 -93.20 -149.35 -36.79
N VAL A 760 -92.54 -150.39 -36.30
CA VAL A 760 -92.00 -151.49 -37.12
C VAL A 760 -92.98 -152.66 -37.06
N VAL A 761 -93.58 -153.02 -38.20
CA VAL A 761 -94.44 -154.22 -38.28
C VAL A 761 -93.57 -155.48 -38.20
N THR A 762 -94.03 -156.47 -37.45
CA THR A 762 -93.36 -157.77 -37.35
C THR A 762 -93.63 -158.60 -38.62
N PRO A 763 -92.60 -159.13 -39.31
CA PRO A 763 -92.79 -160.04 -40.43
C PRO A 763 -93.49 -161.35 -40.03
N GLU A 764 -94.10 -162.05 -40.99
CA GLU A 764 -94.58 -163.42 -40.76
C GLU A 764 -93.42 -164.42 -40.99
N VAL A 765 -93.35 -165.48 -40.18
CA VAL A 765 -92.37 -166.57 -40.29
C VAL A 765 -93.10 -167.90 -40.32
N GLU A 766 -92.90 -168.69 -41.38
CA GLU A 766 -93.74 -169.87 -41.68
C GLU A 766 -93.66 -170.94 -40.57
N GLY A 767 -94.83 -171.36 -40.07
CA GLY A 767 -94.95 -172.32 -38.97
C GLY A 767 -94.95 -171.71 -37.57
N TYR A 768 -94.65 -170.40 -37.44
CA TYR A 768 -94.56 -169.67 -36.18
C TYR A 768 -95.56 -168.50 -36.09
N SER A 769 -95.83 -168.06 -34.86
CA SER A 769 -96.52 -166.82 -34.51
C SER A 769 -95.60 -165.96 -33.66
N ALA A 770 -95.55 -164.65 -33.90
CA ALA A 770 -94.84 -163.71 -33.05
C ALA A 770 -95.59 -163.43 -31.72
N ASP A 771 -94.87 -162.94 -30.72
CA ASP A 771 -95.41 -162.37 -29.48
C ASP A 771 -96.06 -161.00 -29.71
N LYS A 772 -95.56 -160.25 -30.70
CA LYS A 772 -96.02 -158.92 -31.12
C LYS A 772 -96.22 -158.89 -32.63
N ASP A 773 -97.36 -158.39 -33.11
CA ASP A 773 -97.61 -158.08 -34.52
C ASP A 773 -96.81 -156.86 -35.02
N LYS A 774 -96.29 -156.05 -34.10
CA LYS A 774 -95.48 -154.85 -34.35
C LYS A 774 -94.79 -154.34 -33.08
N VAL A 775 -93.72 -153.57 -33.26
CA VAL A 775 -93.12 -152.74 -32.21
C VAL A 775 -93.49 -151.27 -32.45
N GLU A 776 -94.27 -150.71 -31.53
CA GLU A 776 -94.66 -149.30 -31.59
C GLU A 776 -93.46 -148.36 -31.36
N GLY A 777 -93.29 -147.41 -32.27
CA GLY A 777 -92.12 -146.52 -32.32
C GLY A 777 -92.00 -145.61 -31.10
N LYS A 778 -90.79 -145.46 -30.56
CA LYS A 778 -90.53 -144.66 -29.34
C LYS A 778 -90.31 -143.18 -29.65
N THR A 779 -90.59 -142.30 -28.69
CA THR A 779 -90.21 -140.88 -28.75
C THR A 779 -88.68 -140.76 -28.86
N VAL A 780 -88.18 -139.86 -29.70
CA VAL A 780 -86.74 -139.65 -29.87
C VAL A 780 -86.17 -138.93 -28.63
N GLY A 781 -85.29 -139.61 -27.91
CA GLY A 781 -84.41 -139.01 -26.89
C GLY A 781 -83.01 -138.72 -27.43
N GLN A 782 -82.11 -138.18 -26.59
CA GLN A 782 -80.70 -137.98 -26.92
C GLN A 782 -79.81 -139.21 -26.62
N ARG A 783 -80.40 -140.40 -26.54
CA ARG A 783 -79.76 -141.70 -26.28
C ARG A 783 -80.31 -142.73 -27.27
N ASN A 784 -79.54 -143.78 -27.52
CA ASN A 784 -79.99 -144.91 -28.32
C ASN A 784 -80.98 -145.77 -27.52
N LEU A 785 -81.85 -146.50 -28.22
CA LEU A 785 -82.92 -147.34 -27.68
C LEU A 785 -82.97 -148.67 -28.45
N GLU A 786 -83.36 -149.77 -27.81
CA GLU A 786 -83.51 -151.10 -28.46
C GLU A 786 -84.74 -151.84 -27.92
N GLU A 787 -85.39 -152.68 -28.73
CA GLU A 787 -86.52 -153.57 -28.31
C GLU A 787 -86.60 -154.85 -29.15
N THR A 788 -86.97 -155.98 -28.54
CA THR A 788 -87.02 -157.32 -29.19
C THR A 788 -88.44 -157.84 -29.42
N VAL A 789 -88.59 -158.75 -30.39
CA VAL A 789 -89.80 -159.52 -30.78
C VAL A 789 -89.44 -161.01 -30.88
N VAL A 790 -90.35 -161.93 -30.51
CA VAL A 790 -90.06 -163.38 -30.36
C VAL A 790 -91.10 -164.27 -31.05
N TYR A 791 -90.69 -165.34 -31.75
CA TYR A 791 -91.58 -166.27 -32.50
C TYR A 791 -91.78 -167.66 -31.83
N ILE A 792 -92.95 -168.31 -32.05
CA ILE A 792 -93.45 -169.53 -31.35
C ILE A 792 -94.27 -170.50 -32.28
N PRO A 793 -94.07 -171.84 -32.31
CA PRO A 793 -94.65 -172.77 -33.33
C PRO A 793 -96.03 -173.43 -33.08
N LEU A 794 -96.58 -174.15 -34.08
CA LEU A 794 -98.01 -174.63 -34.18
C LEU A 794 -98.20 -176.14 -34.52
N THR A 795 -99.20 -176.86 -33.94
CA THR A 795 -99.51 -178.31 -34.18
C THR A 795 -100.97 -178.76 -33.87
N GLY A 796 -101.29 -180.07 -34.02
CA GLY A 796 -102.52 -180.79 -33.58
C GLY A 796 -102.61 -182.19 -34.24
N ASP A 797 -103.47 -183.16 -33.91
CA ASP A 797 -104.45 -183.43 -32.81
C ASP A 797 -104.84 -184.95 -32.86
N ILE A 798 -105.50 -185.53 -31.84
CA ILE A 798 -106.76 -186.34 -31.90
C ILE A 798 -107.02 -187.26 -30.67
N ASN A 799 -108.31 -187.49 -30.38
CA ASN A 799 -108.91 -188.65 -29.67
C ASN A 799 -108.46 -188.99 -28.22
N GLY A 800 -109.01 -188.28 -27.22
CA GLY A 800 -109.11 -188.80 -25.84
C GLY A 800 -109.47 -187.78 -24.76
N LYS A 801 -110.45 -188.07 -23.90
CA LYS A 801 -110.77 -187.35 -22.64
C LYS A 801 -110.30 -188.17 -21.42
N PRO A 802 -110.16 -187.62 -20.18
CA PRO A 802 -110.10 -186.21 -19.71
C PRO A 802 -108.96 -185.91 -18.67
N LYS A 803 -108.66 -184.62 -18.36
CA LYS A 803 -108.58 -184.04 -16.98
C LYS A 803 -108.00 -182.60 -16.87
N GLU A 804 -108.14 -182.02 -15.66
CA GLU A 804 -107.43 -180.87 -15.05
C GLU A 804 -105.89 -181.12 -14.97
N ASP A 805 -104.98 -180.15 -14.78
CA ASP A 805 -104.86 -179.23 -13.61
C ASP A 805 -104.02 -177.94 -13.87
N LYS A 806 -103.63 -177.20 -12.81
CA LYS A 806 -103.18 -175.77 -12.79
C LYS A 806 -101.65 -175.51 -12.66
N ALA A 807 -101.32 -174.21 -12.47
CA ALA A 807 -100.27 -173.61 -11.59
C ALA A 807 -98.84 -173.35 -12.17
N ASP A 808 -98.07 -172.32 -11.74
CA ASP A 808 -98.33 -171.10 -10.92
C ASP A 808 -97.20 -170.02 -11.09
N ASP A 809 -97.58 -168.74 -11.13
CA ASP A 809 -97.10 -167.52 -10.38
C ASP A 809 -95.60 -167.03 -10.28
N ILE A 810 -95.43 -165.78 -9.78
CA ILE A 810 -94.24 -165.12 -9.10
C ILE A 810 -93.06 -164.55 -9.96
N VAL A 811 -92.34 -163.45 -9.62
CA VAL A 811 -92.67 -162.09 -9.05
C VAL A 811 -91.45 -161.10 -9.06
N VAL A 812 -91.77 -159.80 -9.17
CA VAL A 812 -91.12 -158.46 -8.92
C VAL A 812 -89.80 -158.30 -8.08
N GLU A 813 -88.94 -157.30 -8.44
CA GLU A 813 -88.36 -156.15 -7.65
C GLU A 813 -87.20 -155.45 -8.46
N ASP A 814 -86.93 -154.13 -8.52
CA ASP A 814 -86.87 -152.96 -7.57
C ASP A 814 -85.56 -152.96 -6.71
N VAL A 815 -84.83 -151.89 -6.29
CA VAL A 815 -84.97 -150.40 -6.25
C VAL A 815 -83.55 -149.70 -6.18
N GLN A 816 -83.48 -148.36 -5.97
CA GLN A 816 -82.48 -147.61 -5.14
C GLN A 816 -81.01 -147.33 -5.64
N ASP A 817 -80.23 -146.29 -5.19
CA ASP A 817 -80.49 -145.03 -4.43
C ASP A 817 -79.33 -143.98 -4.50
N LEU A 818 -79.60 -142.72 -4.06
CA LEU A 818 -78.72 -141.70 -3.39
C LEU A 818 -77.35 -141.26 -4.02
N GLU A 819 -76.58 -140.25 -3.55
CA GLU A 819 -76.54 -139.44 -2.30
C GLU A 819 -76.19 -137.93 -2.56
N VAL A 820 -75.78 -137.12 -1.55
CA VAL A 820 -75.81 -135.62 -1.54
C VAL A 820 -74.88 -134.96 -0.47
N LEU A 821 -74.77 -133.60 -0.41
CA LEU A 821 -74.08 -132.69 0.57
C LEU A 821 -72.61 -132.24 0.22
N ASP A 822 -72.02 -131.10 0.66
CA ASP A 822 -72.47 -129.95 1.51
C ASP A 822 -71.64 -128.63 1.25
N GLN A 823 -72.18 -127.40 1.39
CA GLN A 823 -72.12 -126.40 2.51
C GLN A 823 -70.71 -125.89 2.97
N VAL A 824 -70.47 -124.64 3.40
CA VAL A 824 -71.21 -123.34 3.57
C VAL A 824 -70.24 -122.19 3.12
N GLU A 825 -70.36 -120.85 3.30
CA GLU A 825 -71.15 -119.85 4.08
C GLU A 825 -71.08 -118.48 3.28
N GLU A 826 -71.54 -117.27 3.62
CA GLU A 826 -72.18 -116.65 4.82
C GLU A 826 -73.26 -115.60 4.41
N ALA A 827 -73.00 -114.27 4.52
CA ALA A 827 -73.98 -113.17 4.48
C ALA A 827 -73.30 -111.79 4.25
N SER A 828 -73.94 -110.67 3.89
CA SER A 828 -75.26 -110.40 3.25
C SER A 828 -75.35 -108.94 2.72
N GLU A 829 -75.93 -108.78 1.53
CA GLU A 829 -76.93 -107.79 1.02
C GLU A 829 -77.16 -106.43 1.75
N SER A 830 -77.59 -105.33 1.10
CA SER A 830 -78.32 -105.12 -0.18
C SER A 830 -77.84 -103.83 -0.92
N HIS A 831 -77.75 -103.78 -2.26
CA HIS A 831 -78.78 -103.30 -3.22
C HIS A 831 -79.55 -102.01 -2.80
N ASP A 832 -79.83 -101.03 -3.68
CA ASP A 832 -79.84 -101.02 -5.16
C ASP A 832 -79.69 -99.61 -5.79
N GLY A 833 -79.42 -99.52 -7.11
CA GLY A 833 -79.77 -98.36 -7.97
C GLY A 833 -78.62 -97.45 -8.52
N PRO A 834 -78.71 -96.88 -9.75
CA PRO A 834 -77.49 -96.59 -10.54
C PRO A 834 -77.41 -95.27 -11.38
N THR A 835 -76.19 -94.94 -11.87
CA THR A 835 -75.87 -94.19 -13.15
C THR A 835 -76.29 -92.70 -13.31
N THR A 836 -75.70 -91.81 -14.15
CA THR A 836 -74.55 -91.81 -15.12
C THR A 836 -74.06 -90.37 -15.47
N TYR A 837 -72.75 -90.20 -15.79
CA TYR A 837 -72.09 -89.26 -16.74
C TYR A 837 -72.46 -87.74 -16.91
N GLY A 838 -71.46 -86.86 -16.68
CA GLY A 838 -71.03 -85.66 -17.47
C GLY A 838 -72.02 -84.51 -17.82
N PRO A 839 -71.62 -83.45 -18.57
CA PRO A 839 -70.29 -82.96 -18.99
C PRO A 839 -69.92 -81.66 -18.17
N GLY A 840 -69.34 -80.53 -18.64
CA GLY A 840 -68.82 -80.07 -19.94
C GLY A 840 -68.41 -78.56 -20.01
N ASP A 841 -67.38 -78.27 -20.81
CA ASP A 841 -67.08 -77.14 -21.73
C ASP A 841 -67.34 -75.63 -21.39
N ASP A 842 -66.27 -74.82 -21.46
CA ASP A 842 -65.97 -73.58 -22.24
C ASP A 842 -66.93 -72.36 -22.46
N PHE A 843 -66.28 -71.23 -22.86
CA PHE A 843 -66.73 -70.00 -23.60
C PHE A 843 -67.38 -68.74 -22.93
N GLU A 844 -66.61 -67.64 -23.03
CA GLU A 844 -66.90 -66.20 -23.31
C GLU A 844 -68.18 -65.40 -22.89
N ALA A 845 -67.92 -64.27 -22.20
CA ALA A 845 -68.43 -62.89 -22.49
C ALA A 845 -69.93 -62.52 -22.21
N PRO A 846 -70.41 -61.26 -22.46
CA PRO A 846 -69.97 -59.95 -21.91
C PRO A 846 -71.11 -59.00 -21.37
N VAL A 847 -70.74 -57.76 -20.97
CA VAL A 847 -71.54 -56.50 -20.84
C VAL A 847 -72.42 -56.25 -19.58
N ALA A 848 -72.22 -55.09 -18.88
CA ALA A 848 -73.25 -54.04 -18.59
C ALA A 848 -73.04 -53.12 -17.34
N ASN A 849 -72.51 -51.90 -17.57
CA ASN A 849 -72.82 -50.57 -16.99
C ASN A 849 -73.47 -50.31 -15.60
N GLN A 850 -72.93 -49.26 -14.93
CA GLN A 850 -73.58 -48.29 -14.00
C GLN A 850 -74.04 -48.79 -12.60
N ALA A 851 -74.16 -47.97 -11.55
CA ALA A 851 -74.09 -46.49 -11.42
C ALA A 851 -73.32 -46.02 -10.15
N GLU A 852 -73.37 -44.71 -9.87
CA GLU A 852 -72.57 -43.98 -8.87
C GLU A 852 -73.08 -44.04 -7.41
N GLY A 853 -72.19 -43.72 -6.47
CA GLY A 853 -72.48 -42.64 -5.50
C GLY A 853 -72.84 -43.00 -4.06
N THR A 854 -71.87 -42.89 -3.15
CA THR A 854 -71.83 -41.93 -2.00
C THR A 854 -70.72 -42.32 -1.01
N GLY A 855 -70.10 -41.34 -0.33
CA GLY A 855 -68.98 -41.60 0.59
C GLY A 855 -69.14 -40.94 1.96
N SER A 856 -68.68 -41.61 3.02
CA SER A 856 -68.33 -40.96 4.31
C SER A 856 -67.58 -41.86 5.30
N LYS A 857 -66.50 -41.30 5.86
CA LYS A 857 -66.08 -41.36 7.28
C LYS A 857 -65.71 -42.71 7.96
N HIS A 858 -64.40 -42.83 8.19
CA HIS A 858 -63.75 -42.99 9.52
C HIS A 858 -63.81 -44.32 10.32
N LYS A 859 -62.60 -44.68 10.82
CA LYS A 859 -62.24 -45.24 12.15
C LYS A 859 -62.55 -46.71 12.54
N MET A 860 -61.44 -47.43 12.83
CA MET A 860 -61.10 -48.18 14.07
C MET A 860 -61.97 -49.39 14.50
N PRO A 861 -61.37 -50.48 15.02
CA PRO A 861 -60.77 -50.59 16.39
C PRO A 861 -59.22 -50.77 16.38
N ILE A 862 -58.37 -50.52 17.40
CA ILE A 862 -58.41 -50.62 18.89
C ILE A 862 -58.12 -52.06 19.40
N ASN A 863 -57.19 -52.36 20.32
CA ASN A 863 -56.10 -51.60 21.00
C ASN A 863 -55.17 -52.56 21.82
N LEU A 864 -54.25 -51.98 22.64
CA LEU A 864 -53.33 -52.57 23.65
C LEU A 864 -51.96 -52.97 23.09
N SER A 865 -50.80 -52.70 23.71
CA SER A 865 -50.40 -51.90 24.90
C SER A 865 -48.85 -51.99 25.04
N ASN A 866 -48.02 -51.17 25.69
CA ASN A 866 -48.01 -49.87 26.42
C ASN A 866 -46.47 -49.59 26.68
N GLU A 867 -45.89 -48.48 27.15
CA GLU A 867 -46.25 -47.11 27.60
C GLU A 867 -44.93 -46.25 27.55
N ASP A 868 -44.86 -45.09 28.24
CA ASP A 868 -44.50 -43.77 27.70
C ASP A 868 -43.51 -43.06 28.68
N GLU A 869 -42.92 -41.87 28.49
CA GLU A 869 -42.98 -40.76 27.50
C GLU A 869 -41.55 -40.08 27.48
N VAL A 870 -41.12 -39.00 26.79
CA VAL A 870 -41.68 -37.96 25.89
C VAL A 870 -40.53 -37.31 25.06
N GLY A 871 -40.83 -36.50 24.03
CA GLY A 871 -39.86 -35.55 23.45
C GLY A 871 -40.36 -34.75 22.23
N LYS A 872 -40.75 -33.48 22.42
CA LYS A 872 -41.15 -32.47 21.38
C LYS A 872 -40.79 -31.05 21.89
N GLY A 873 -40.68 -29.98 21.09
CA GLY A 873 -40.86 -29.76 19.64
C GLY A 873 -40.49 -28.32 19.22
N LYS A 874 -40.88 -27.87 18.00
CA LYS A 874 -40.78 -26.47 17.49
C LYS A 874 -41.90 -25.56 18.11
N ILE A 875 -42.11 -24.24 17.87
CA ILE A 875 -42.16 -23.42 16.62
C ILE A 875 -42.20 -21.88 16.90
N GLU A 876 -41.68 -21.09 15.93
CA GLU A 876 -42.14 -19.77 15.37
C GLU A 876 -42.21 -18.41 16.15
N GLU A 877 -42.31 -17.33 15.33
CA GLU A 877 -42.73 -15.90 15.54
C GLU A 877 -41.76 -14.71 15.87
N THR A 878 -41.51 -13.87 14.84
CA THR A 878 -42.00 -12.44 14.65
C THR A 878 -41.48 -11.20 15.47
N ILE A 879 -40.54 -10.43 14.86
CA ILE A 879 -40.45 -8.93 14.66
C ILE A 879 -40.25 -7.88 15.82
N ASN A 880 -39.29 -6.93 15.60
CA ASN A 880 -39.06 -5.57 16.21
C ASN A 880 -38.68 -5.47 17.73
N ILE A 881 -38.10 -4.40 18.32
CA ILE A 881 -37.77 -2.98 17.96
C ILE A 881 -36.27 -2.65 18.31
N ALA A 882 -35.71 -1.56 17.77
CA ALA A 882 -34.34 -1.01 17.95
C ALA A 882 -33.87 -0.63 19.40
N GLY A 883 -32.54 -0.49 19.59
CA GLY A 883 -31.92 0.04 20.83
C GLY A 883 -30.38 0.25 20.76
N PHE A 884 -29.95 1.51 20.67
CA PHE A 884 -28.57 2.00 20.45
C PHE A 884 -27.51 1.75 21.58
N THR A 885 -26.21 1.67 21.20
CA THR A 885 -24.98 2.06 21.97
C THR A 885 -24.57 1.34 23.29
N VAL A 886 -23.30 1.33 23.76
CA VAL A 886 -21.94 1.22 23.14
C VAL A 886 -20.84 1.09 24.23
N SER A 887 -19.68 0.47 23.90
CA SER A 887 -18.33 0.61 24.52
C SER A 887 -17.91 -0.03 25.88
N VAL A 888 -16.65 -0.51 25.86
CA VAL A 888 -15.52 -0.18 26.77
C VAL A 888 -15.02 -1.15 27.90
N THR A 889 -13.82 -1.72 27.63
CA THR A 889 -12.72 -2.16 28.54
C THR A 889 -12.90 -3.33 29.51
N GLY A 890 -11.81 -4.09 29.74
CA GLY A 890 -11.82 -5.23 30.69
C GLY A 890 -10.60 -6.16 30.70
N LEU A 891 -9.38 -5.60 30.64
CA LEU A 891 -8.09 -6.22 31.02
C LEU A 891 -8.15 -7.39 32.03
N GLY A 892 -7.51 -8.53 31.72
CA GLY A 892 -7.47 -9.71 32.61
C GLY A 892 -6.32 -10.70 32.37
N LEU A 893 -5.41 -10.82 33.35
CA LEU A 893 -4.30 -11.79 33.46
C LEU A 893 -4.86 -13.24 33.68
N GLY A 894 -4.18 -14.36 33.44
CA GLY A 894 -2.84 -14.60 32.89
C GLY A 894 -2.11 -15.81 33.52
N ARG A 895 -1.58 -16.73 32.69
CA ARG A 895 -0.54 -17.77 32.93
C ARG A 895 -0.87 -19.15 33.57
N ASN A 896 -0.34 -20.18 32.89
CA ASN A 896 0.20 -21.49 33.35
C ASN A 896 -0.77 -22.63 33.78
N GLY A 897 -0.60 -23.90 33.37
CA GLY A 897 0.18 -24.45 32.25
C GLY A 897 0.77 -25.88 32.41
N ARG A 898 1.37 -26.37 31.31
CA ARG A 898 2.33 -27.51 31.18
C ARG A 898 1.89 -28.96 31.48
N LYS A 899 2.19 -29.85 30.51
CA LYS A 899 2.97 -31.09 30.69
C LYS A 899 3.96 -31.29 29.51
N LYS A 900 4.93 -32.21 29.61
CA LYS A 900 6.12 -32.33 28.73
C LYS A 900 6.36 -33.75 28.22
N LYS A 901 6.96 -33.87 27.02
CA LYS A 901 8.11 -34.74 26.62
C LYS A 901 8.34 -34.54 25.10
N ILE A 902 9.39 -33.88 24.59
CA ILE A 902 10.85 -34.10 24.65
C ILE A 902 11.32 -35.34 23.86
N LYS A 903 12.01 -35.08 22.73
CA LYS A 903 13.16 -35.87 22.25
C LYS A 903 14.43 -35.00 22.27
N ARG A 904 15.58 -35.64 22.39
CA ARG A 904 16.97 -35.11 22.33
C ARG A 904 17.71 -35.87 21.22
N SER A 905 18.87 -35.49 20.69
CA SER A 905 19.57 -34.19 20.51
C SER A 905 20.98 -34.50 20.01
N GLN A 906 21.61 -33.67 19.18
CA GLN A 906 23.08 -33.62 19.16
C GLN A 906 23.66 -32.21 18.95
N ARG A 907 24.94 -32.09 19.25
CA ARG A 907 25.77 -30.88 19.43
C ARG A 907 26.76 -30.79 18.24
N SER A 908 27.46 -29.71 17.89
CA SER A 908 27.52 -28.27 18.28
C SER A 908 28.69 -27.63 17.48
N LYS A 909 28.79 -26.32 17.22
CA LYS A 909 29.43 -25.30 18.11
C LYS A 909 29.59 -23.97 17.35
N ARG A 910 29.45 -22.83 18.06
CA ARG A 910 30.29 -21.57 18.01
C ARG A 910 30.49 -20.82 16.67
N LYS A 911 30.67 -19.48 16.64
CA LYS A 911 30.30 -18.37 17.55
C LYS A 911 30.59 -17.01 16.84
N ILE A 912 29.61 -16.10 16.81
CA ILE A 912 29.72 -14.68 17.25
C ILE A 912 30.61 -13.62 16.52
N ILE A 913 29.97 -12.47 16.23
CA ILE A 913 30.44 -11.05 16.13
C ILE A 913 30.90 -10.42 14.77
N LYS A 914 30.04 -9.48 14.32
CA LYS A 914 30.17 -8.12 13.72
C LYS A 914 31.20 -7.73 12.63
N ARG A 915 30.70 -6.83 11.75
CA ARG A 915 31.36 -5.76 10.97
C ARG A 915 32.36 -4.91 11.81
N PRO A 916 33.28 -4.17 11.18
CA PRO A 916 32.99 -2.75 10.83
C PRO A 916 33.43 -2.34 9.41
N GLU A 917 33.29 -1.05 9.07
CA GLU A 917 33.53 -0.45 7.74
C GLU A 917 34.70 0.57 7.74
N SER A 918 35.14 0.95 6.52
CA SER A 918 35.70 2.27 6.12
C SER A 918 37.20 2.62 6.21
N LEU A 919 37.58 3.59 5.36
CA LEU A 919 38.74 4.52 5.39
C LEU A 919 40.16 4.04 5.02
N ARG A 920 40.59 4.32 3.77
CA ARG A 920 41.46 5.50 3.46
C ARG A 920 41.69 5.77 1.95
N HIS A 921 42.13 6.99 1.63
CA HIS A 921 42.56 7.45 0.29
C HIS A 921 44.02 7.05 -0.03
N ALA A 922 44.41 7.03 -1.32
CA ALA A 922 45.56 7.80 -1.85
C ALA A 922 45.65 7.80 -3.39
N GLN A 923 46.23 8.88 -3.92
CA GLN A 923 46.35 9.34 -5.31
C GLN A 923 47.25 8.56 -6.30
N THR A 924 46.88 8.62 -7.59
CA THR A 924 47.71 8.97 -8.79
C THR A 924 48.95 8.15 -9.20
N GLU A 925 48.88 7.51 -10.39
CA GLU A 925 49.72 7.76 -11.61
C GLU A 925 49.10 6.96 -12.81
N ARG A 926 49.03 7.46 -14.06
CA ARG A 926 50.03 7.45 -15.17
C ARG A 926 50.59 6.03 -15.49
N LYS A 927 50.79 5.58 -16.75
CA LYS A 927 50.64 6.22 -18.09
C LYS A 927 50.71 5.17 -19.23
N SER A 928 49.82 5.24 -20.25
CA SER A 928 50.09 4.91 -21.68
C SER A 928 50.59 3.48 -22.06
N GLN A 929 50.77 3.02 -23.32
CA GLN A 929 50.87 3.64 -24.66
C GLN A 929 50.36 2.68 -25.79
N VAL A 930 49.72 3.25 -26.84
CA VAL A 930 50.02 3.12 -28.31
C VAL A 930 50.01 1.73 -28.98
N ALA A 931 49.27 1.51 -30.09
CA ALA A 931 49.72 1.68 -31.50
C ALA A 931 48.58 1.40 -32.52
N TYR A 932 48.50 1.93 -33.75
CA TYR A 932 49.13 3.12 -34.39
C TYR A 932 48.38 3.49 -35.70
N GLY A 933 48.05 4.78 -35.88
CA GLY A 933 48.10 5.51 -37.17
C GLY A 933 46.96 5.39 -38.22
N THR A 934 46.75 6.34 -39.15
CA THR A 934 47.01 7.82 -39.22
C THR A 934 46.53 8.40 -40.58
N TRP A 935 46.43 9.74 -40.68
CA TRP A 935 46.34 10.59 -41.91
C TRP A 935 44.95 10.93 -42.52
N ASP A 936 44.29 11.92 -41.91
CA ASP A 936 44.20 13.33 -42.36
C ASP A 936 43.49 13.84 -43.65
N PHE A 937 42.79 14.99 -43.46
CA PHE A 937 42.52 16.16 -44.35
C PHE A 937 41.81 15.93 -45.73
N LEU A 938 40.85 16.74 -46.23
CA LEU A 938 40.69 18.20 -46.13
C LEU A 938 39.29 18.72 -46.59
N PHE A 939 38.70 19.57 -45.76
CA PHE A 939 37.80 20.72 -45.98
C PHE A 939 37.45 21.32 -47.39
N ILE A 940 36.24 21.93 -47.45
CA ILE A 940 35.74 23.04 -48.33
C ILE A 940 35.29 22.72 -49.79
N SER A 941 33.96 22.79 -50.04
CA SER A 941 33.28 23.74 -50.98
C SER A 941 31.87 23.25 -51.43
N LYS A 942 30.95 24.06 -52.00
CA LYS A 942 30.49 25.45 -51.69
C LYS A 942 29.20 25.77 -52.51
N PHE A 943 28.07 26.07 -51.85
CA PHE A 943 26.89 26.85 -52.33
C PHE A 943 26.07 26.38 -53.58
N MET A 944 24.75 26.14 -53.39
CA MET A 944 23.58 27.01 -53.81
C MET A 944 23.49 27.65 -55.24
N PRO A 945 22.37 28.30 -55.69
CA PRO A 945 20.93 28.30 -55.28
C PRO A 945 19.89 28.32 -56.49
N PHE A 946 18.57 28.59 -56.24
CA PHE A 946 17.44 28.92 -57.18
C PHE A 946 16.96 27.80 -58.16
N ASP A 947 15.71 27.66 -58.67
CA ASP A 947 14.33 28.20 -58.44
C ASP A 947 13.29 27.41 -59.30
N SER A 948 11.94 27.58 -59.31
CA SER A 948 10.88 27.90 -58.31
C SER A 948 9.47 27.80 -58.98
N LEU A 949 8.48 28.65 -58.61
CA LEU A 949 7.03 28.69 -58.98
C LEU A 949 6.17 27.47 -58.53
N LEU A 950 5.16 27.60 -57.66
CA LEU A 950 3.87 28.34 -57.69
C LEU A 950 2.71 27.60 -58.42
N PHE A 951 1.86 26.87 -57.66
CA PHE A 951 0.49 27.29 -57.30
C PHE A 951 -0.24 26.23 -56.42
N ALA A 952 -1.20 26.68 -55.63
CA ALA A 952 -2.17 25.90 -54.84
C ALA A 952 -3.61 26.42 -55.20
N PRO A 953 -4.74 26.13 -54.50
CA PRO A 953 -4.98 25.28 -53.32
C PRO A 953 -6.27 24.40 -53.42
N LEU A 954 -6.79 23.95 -52.26
CA LEU A 954 -8.13 23.35 -51.99
C LEU A 954 -8.31 21.87 -52.43
N THR A 955 -8.99 20.98 -51.69
CA THR A 955 -9.68 21.08 -50.38
C THR A 955 -9.68 19.73 -49.64
N HIS A 956 -10.13 19.74 -48.38
CA HIS A 956 -10.42 18.60 -47.48
C HIS A 956 -10.71 17.23 -48.15
N HIS A 957 -10.11 16.17 -47.60
CA HIS A 957 -10.80 15.46 -46.52
C HIS A 957 -9.85 14.95 -45.44
#